data_AF-A0A961XZD9-F1
#
_entry.id   AF-A0A961XZD9-F1
#
_cell.length_a   1.000
_cell.length_b   1.000
_cell.length_c   1.000
_cell.angle_alpha   90.00
_cell.angle_beta   90.00
_cell.angle_gamma   90.00
#
_symmetry.space_group_name_H-M   'P 1'
#
loop_
_entity.id
_entity.type
_entity.pdbx_description
1 polymer ?
#
loop_
_entity_poly.entity_id
_entity_poly.type
_entity_poly.pdbx_seq_one_letter_code
_entity_poly.pdbx_strand_id
1 'polypeptide(L)'
;MEKKIIFYNNIDDDPSDFTSMQDFAEAALDHVVADGITTQTRYSGFAVAKSAPTQITVATGRLYSAGKVYASGDSAWSKEFINALPVAGKRIAAVVTWGTEADSDVRSRQFLINAETRQAEPRPVALVHARIANIDVQLGQEAPDPVAPIVASGYTVVAWVVLSTTGVESVTMNEATSLTSVASLEGRVEDLETFEETAGFQIKTLASDIAALKASTSNIASQALLGRTLQRVAALEAKAGVPSAAVDSDADYFLDTTKSLLTDPLSNTSVQDGLRFPNAAVNTTPIQLFNPLDPFAMTKSGVLFPAYDREPWLETGTPVAETQVASFSQTTFDMVQKTMARRRIRYGTPWVISNWDAFWNTGNYDVAAGIFRRGTETFKVEDLGPRFWMDALLGVHMLRVTQYWDDEWQEAYWDKITSTISVPGAQVTETWLQGQDMWLDAVGLKFTRLANTGSVHVAICEVSDYGLPDLKSVIASTTVTREKLKLTDETVVSLQPTFLSAGKRYATVVTTAADHWVATVSGAQFPQGTFFYVLDGAYQQGDATRDLYMKLYRCKFRSSRTVINLSQLSLSGGILSIDLMSGAVVPSACSLSFEIQVAGIWYNMQDTGSYMLGQGGTIPPLLPLRAVFNGSQDVMPAINTLDSSITVSRPGLAQRHISTTRTLPTASSQIRVTMHYEAFDAAFHTATVKLLSGVSFATSTNPTSTTVVDLGNGAREVTYVFNLGSAITQFRWDTAFTTTSAQKVFIASWRKDYGL
;
A
#
# COMPACT_ATOMS: atom_id res chain seq x y z
N MET A 1 3.31 22.50 41.26
CA MET A 1 3.37 21.57 42.40
C MET A 1 1.95 21.10 42.68
N GLU A 2 1.67 19.82 42.45
CA GLU A 2 0.30 19.25 42.46
C GLU A 2 -0.20 18.92 43.87
N LYS A 3 0.73 18.73 44.81
CA LYS A 3 0.47 18.45 46.23
C LYS A 3 1.24 19.45 47.07
N LYS A 4 0.71 19.81 48.24
CA LYS A 4 1.39 20.67 49.22
C LYS A 4 1.13 20.17 50.63
N ILE A 5 2.11 20.34 51.50
CA ILE A 5 1.94 20.17 52.95
C ILE A 5 1.44 21.50 53.51
N ILE A 6 0.44 21.43 54.39
CA ILE A 6 -0.18 22.62 54.98
C ILE A 6 0.41 22.82 56.37
N PHE A 7 1.27 23.83 56.50
CA PHE A 7 1.80 24.28 57.77
C PHE A 7 0.85 25.27 58.43
N TYR A 8 0.60 25.09 59.72
CA TYR A 8 -0.16 26.03 60.56
C TYR A 8 0.76 26.69 61.57
N ASN A 9 0.38 27.87 62.06
CA ASN A 9 1.17 28.52 63.10
C ASN A 9 1.12 27.68 64.40
N ASN A 10 2.28 27.44 65.03
CA ASN A 10 2.47 26.61 66.23
C ASN A 10 2.16 25.11 66.08
N ILE A 11 2.25 24.55 64.87
CA ILE A 11 2.20 23.09 64.67
C ILE A 11 3.57 22.46 65.00
N ASP A 12 3.58 21.20 65.44
CA ASP A 12 4.79 20.39 65.59
C ASP A 12 5.04 19.67 64.26
N ASP A 13 6.12 20.02 63.57
CA ASP A 13 6.44 19.50 62.23
C ASP A 13 7.26 18.21 62.34
N ASP A 14 6.84 17.16 61.62
CA ASP A 14 7.63 15.93 61.55
C ASP A 14 8.76 16.11 60.51
N PRO A 15 10.00 15.64 60.77
CA PRO A 15 11.06 15.64 59.77
C PRO A 15 10.68 15.00 58.41
N SER A 16 9.74 14.05 58.42
CA SER A 16 9.18 13.43 57.21
C SER A 16 8.33 14.38 56.37
N ASP A 17 7.78 15.44 56.95
CA ASP A 17 7.06 16.49 56.21
C ASP A 17 8.03 17.24 55.28
N PHE A 18 9.23 17.59 55.74
CA PHE A 18 10.23 18.26 54.91
C PHE A 18 10.78 17.36 53.79
N THR A 19 10.80 16.04 54.01
CA THR A 19 11.17 15.06 52.97
C THR A 19 10.06 14.95 51.93
N SER A 20 8.82 14.77 52.37
CA SER A 20 7.64 14.70 51.50
C SER A 20 7.44 15.98 50.67
N MET A 21 7.78 17.15 51.23
CA MET A 21 7.77 18.42 50.50
C MET A 21 8.76 18.42 49.32
N GLN A 22 9.94 17.81 49.48
CA GLN A 22 10.93 17.67 48.41
C GLN A 22 10.45 16.67 47.36
N ASP A 23 9.91 15.53 47.77
CA ASP A 23 9.35 14.51 46.86
C ASP A 23 8.21 15.08 46.00
N PHE A 24 7.33 15.89 46.58
CA PHE A 24 6.25 16.54 45.83
C PHE A 24 6.76 17.59 44.84
N ALA A 25 7.85 18.27 45.15
CA ALA A 25 8.49 19.20 44.23
C ALA A 25 9.15 18.46 43.06
N GLU A 26 9.88 17.38 43.35
CA GLU A 26 10.54 16.53 42.35
C GLU A 26 9.52 15.87 41.42
N ALA A 27 8.49 15.22 41.95
CA ALA A 27 7.44 14.58 41.16
C ALA A 27 6.69 15.59 40.26
N ALA A 28 6.43 16.80 40.76
CA ALA A 28 5.78 17.83 39.97
C ALA A 28 6.64 18.30 38.79
N LEU A 29 7.98 18.33 38.95
CA LEU A 29 8.89 18.65 37.84
C LEU A 29 8.99 17.48 36.85
N ASP A 30 9.01 16.24 37.34
CA ASP A 30 9.03 15.05 36.49
C ASP A 30 7.77 14.95 35.62
N HIS A 31 6.59 15.25 36.17
CA HIS A 31 5.34 15.30 35.39
C HIS A 31 5.40 16.39 34.31
N VAL A 32 5.89 17.60 34.64
CA VAL A 32 6.02 18.68 33.65
C VAL A 32 6.94 18.28 32.50
N VAL A 33 8.02 17.56 32.78
CA VAL A 33 8.93 17.06 31.73
C VAL A 33 8.30 15.91 30.95
N ALA A 34 7.65 14.97 31.61
CA ALA A 34 6.99 13.82 30.98
C ALA A 34 5.85 14.26 30.04
N ASP A 35 4.96 15.12 30.52
CA ASP A 35 3.77 15.56 29.79
C ASP A 35 4.07 16.69 28.80
N GLY A 36 4.95 17.62 29.19
CA GLY A 36 5.18 18.87 28.45
C GLY A 36 6.39 18.85 27.50
N ILE A 37 7.37 17.97 27.71
CA ILE A 37 8.62 17.97 26.94
C ILE A 37 8.80 16.66 26.19
N THR A 38 9.06 15.55 26.90
CA THR A 38 9.21 14.22 26.28
C THR A 38 9.32 13.12 27.35
N THR A 39 8.78 11.95 27.04
CA THR A 39 9.03 10.70 27.77
C THR A 39 10.18 9.88 27.16
N GLN A 40 10.63 10.22 25.95
CA GLN A 40 11.74 9.55 25.26
C GLN A 40 13.10 10.02 25.79
N THR A 41 14.14 9.22 25.56
CA THR A 41 15.52 9.60 25.88
C THR A 41 16.04 10.65 24.90
N ARG A 42 16.23 11.88 25.38
CA ARG A 42 16.72 13.03 24.59
C ARG A 42 17.80 13.78 25.34
N TYR A 43 18.73 14.42 24.63
CA TYR A 43 19.77 15.24 25.25
C TYR A 43 19.65 16.72 24.87
N SER A 44 20.08 17.61 25.76
CA SER A 44 20.26 19.03 25.49
C SER A 44 21.66 19.46 25.95
N GLY A 45 22.38 20.19 25.10
CA GLY A 45 23.79 20.52 25.35
C GLY A 45 24.73 19.38 24.91
N PHE A 46 25.70 19.03 25.76
CA PHE A 46 26.73 18.02 25.45
C PHE A 46 27.47 18.24 24.12
N ALA A 47 27.70 19.51 23.75
CA ALA A 47 28.39 19.83 22.51
C ALA A 47 29.77 19.14 22.50
N VAL A 48 30.00 18.29 21.50
CA VAL A 48 31.26 17.56 21.33
C VAL A 48 32.12 18.29 20.32
N ALA A 49 33.34 18.64 20.73
CA ALA A 49 34.30 19.32 19.87
C ALA A 49 35.69 18.66 19.98
N LYS A 50 36.44 18.71 18.87
CA LYS A 50 37.86 18.32 18.85
C LYS A 50 38.68 19.38 19.58
N SER A 51 39.28 19.02 20.71
CA SER A 51 40.07 19.93 21.54
C SER A 51 41.58 19.79 21.31
N ALA A 52 42.05 18.62 20.84
CA ALA A 52 43.43 18.38 20.42
C ALA A 52 43.47 17.36 19.26
N PRO A 53 44.63 17.07 18.63
CA PRO A 53 44.73 16.09 17.54
C PRO A 53 44.11 14.73 17.87
N THR A 54 44.27 14.28 19.11
CA THR A 54 43.80 12.97 19.61
C THR A 54 42.77 13.10 20.74
N GLN A 55 42.23 14.31 20.98
CA GLN A 55 41.36 14.58 22.12
C GLN A 55 40.03 15.22 21.68
N ILE A 56 38.94 14.80 22.33
CA ILE A 56 37.66 15.51 22.29
C ILE A 56 37.30 16.07 23.67
N THR A 57 36.50 17.14 23.67
CA THR A 57 35.86 17.69 24.85
C THR A 57 34.35 17.72 24.63
N VAL A 58 33.60 17.28 25.64
CA VAL A 58 32.15 17.29 25.72
C VAL A 58 31.75 18.34 26.73
N ALA A 59 30.99 19.35 26.28
CA ALA A 59 30.48 20.40 27.15
C ALA A 59 29.46 19.86 28.17
N THR A 60 29.15 20.65 29.19
CA THR A 60 28.10 20.29 30.15
C THR A 60 26.73 20.23 29.46
N GLY A 61 25.84 19.39 29.98
CA GLY A 61 24.57 19.09 29.35
C GLY A 61 23.57 18.42 30.28
N ARG A 62 22.37 18.21 29.76
CA ARG A 62 21.27 17.53 30.46
C ARG A 62 20.71 16.40 29.60
N LEU A 63 20.47 15.27 30.23
CA LEU A 63 19.78 14.11 29.65
C LEU A 63 18.36 14.06 30.21
N TYR A 64 17.39 13.96 29.32
CA TYR A 64 15.99 13.75 29.63
C TYR A 64 15.67 12.28 29.35
N SER A 65 15.11 11.58 30.33
CA SER A 65 14.78 10.15 30.20
C SER A 65 13.63 9.80 31.12
N ALA A 66 12.57 9.19 30.58
CA ALA A 66 11.41 8.74 31.34
C ALA A 66 10.80 9.83 32.26
N GLY A 67 10.74 11.08 31.78
CA GLY A 67 10.26 12.23 32.54
C GLY A 67 11.26 12.84 33.52
N LYS A 68 12.42 12.22 33.74
CA LYS A 68 13.46 12.71 34.66
C LYS A 68 14.53 13.51 33.93
N VAL A 69 15.14 14.46 34.65
CA VAL A 69 16.28 15.26 34.18
C VAL A 69 17.56 14.85 34.93
N TYR A 70 18.58 14.47 34.17
CA TYR A 70 19.92 14.14 34.66
C TYR A 70 20.90 15.21 34.18
N ALA A 71 21.72 15.76 35.06
CA ALA A 71 22.71 16.77 34.72
C ALA A 71 24.12 16.17 34.69
N SER A 72 24.94 16.59 33.73
CA SER A 72 26.39 16.39 33.86
C SER A 72 26.93 17.26 34.99
N GLY A 73 28.11 16.92 35.51
CA GLY A 73 28.82 17.81 36.44
C GLY A 73 29.13 19.19 35.82
N ASP A 74 29.65 20.10 36.65
CA ASP A 74 29.90 21.50 36.28
C ASP A 74 31.12 21.73 35.35
N SER A 75 31.90 20.68 35.08
CA SER A 75 33.09 20.72 34.23
C SER A 75 32.89 19.92 32.94
N ALA A 76 33.51 20.41 31.86
CA ALA A 76 33.53 19.70 30.60
C ALA A 76 34.30 18.38 30.73
N TRP A 77 33.79 17.30 30.13
CA TRP A 77 34.42 16.00 30.14
C TRP A 77 35.34 15.86 28.92
N SER A 78 36.56 15.34 29.10
CA SER A 78 37.49 15.15 28.00
C SER A 78 37.91 13.69 27.86
N LYS A 79 38.10 13.25 26.61
CA LYS A 79 38.57 11.89 26.30
C LYS A 79 39.76 11.95 25.37
N GLU A 80 40.82 11.27 25.79
CA GLU A 80 42.02 11.07 25.01
C GLU A 80 41.96 9.75 24.24
N PHE A 81 42.23 9.79 22.93
CA PHE A 81 42.16 8.65 22.02
C PHE A 81 43.52 8.08 21.64
N ILE A 82 44.64 8.55 22.21
CA ILE A 82 45.98 8.08 21.84
C ILE A 82 46.13 6.55 21.88
N ASN A 83 45.50 5.88 22.85
CA ASN A 83 45.52 4.41 22.99
C ASN A 83 44.41 3.68 22.22
N ALA A 84 43.55 4.43 21.52
CA ALA A 84 42.38 3.94 20.81
C ALA A 84 42.42 4.21 19.29
N LEU A 85 43.48 4.86 18.79
CA LEU A 85 43.68 5.13 17.37
C LEU A 85 43.80 3.80 16.58
N PRO A 86 43.21 3.72 15.38
CA PRO A 86 43.37 2.59 14.48
C PRO A 86 44.81 2.49 13.94
N VAL A 87 45.22 1.31 13.50
CA VAL A 87 46.61 1.06 13.02
C VAL A 87 46.74 1.30 11.52
N ALA A 88 45.73 0.93 10.72
CA ALA A 88 45.79 1.00 9.27
C ALA A 88 44.53 1.62 8.62
N GLY A 89 43.36 1.44 9.23
CA GLY A 89 42.07 1.93 8.72
C GLY A 89 41.54 3.16 9.46
N LYS A 90 40.21 3.27 9.49
CA LYS A 90 39.48 4.24 10.32
C LYS A 90 38.57 3.50 11.30
N ARG A 91 38.09 4.19 12.32
CA ARG A 91 37.03 3.67 13.21
C ARG A 91 36.12 4.79 13.68
N ILE A 92 34.87 4.46 13.97
CA ILE A 92 33.91 5.41 14.56
C ILE A 92 33.80 5.13 16.06
N ALA A 93 33.92 6.19 16.85
CA ALA A 93 33.67 6.19 18.28
C ALA A 93 32.35 6.93 18.56
N ALA A 94 31.44 6.30 19.32
CA ALA A 94 30.18 6.91 19.72
C ALA A 94 30.34 7.54 21.10
N VAL A 95 30.02 8.83 21.22
CA VAL A 95 29.87 9.50 22.52
C VAL A 95 28.47 9.20 23.02
N VAL A 96 28.38 8.54 24.18
CA VAL A 96 27.11 8.08 24.75
C VAL A 96 26.90 8.66 26.14
N THR A 97 25.63 8.86 26.51
CA THR A 97 25.23 9.31 27.84
C THR A 97 24.08 8.47 28.41
N TRP A 98 24.06 8.30 29.73
CA TRP A 98 22.99 7.62 30.47
C TRP A 98 22.84 8.21 31.87
N GLY A 99 21.64 8.07 32.44
CA GLY A 99 21.31 8.61 33.75
C GLY A 99 21.57 7.61 34.88
N THR A 100 22.09 8.09 36.01
CA THR A 100 22.14 7.36 37.29
C THR A 100 21.75 8.27 38.44
N GLU A 101 21.10 7.71 39.45
CA GLU A 101 20.83 8.40 40.72
C GLU A 101 21.92 8.02 41.73
N ALA A 102 22.46 9.01 42.42
CA ALA A 102 23.51 8.81 43.41
C ALA A 102 23.35 9.77 44.60
N ASP A 103 23.53 9.23 45.80
CA ASP A 103 23.64 10.04 47.01
C ASP A 103 25.10 10.46 47.21
N SER A 104 25.31 11.75 47.38
CA SER A 104 26.61 12.41 47.46
C SER A 104 26.70 13.34 48.68
N ASP A 105 27.87 13.96 48.86
CA ASP A 105 28.16 14.85 49.98
C ASP A 105 28.00 14.17 51.37
N VAL A 106 28.68 13.04 51.56
CA VAL A 106 28.67 12.29 52.83
C VAL A 106 29.42 13.09 53.90
N ARG A 107 28.67 13.56 54.91
CA ARG A 107 29.24 14.27 56.07
C ARG A 107 28.72 13.66 57.36
N SER A 108 29.51 13.79 58.43
CA SER A 108 29.10 13.33 59.75
C SER A 108 28.02 14.27 60.32
N ARG A 109 26.89 13.69 60.75
CA ARG A 109 25.79 14.39 61.42
C ARG A 109 25.53 13.75 62.77
N GLN A 110 25.22 14.55 63.78
CA GLN A 110 24.87 14.06 65.11
C GLN A 110 23.40 13.64 65.14
N PHE A 111 23.15 12.38 65.51
CA PHE A 111 21.81 11.83 65.73
C PHE A 111 21.57 11.65 67.22
N LEU A 112 20.42 12.11 67.71
CA LEU A 112 20.01 11.89 69.09
C LEU A 112 19.62 10.41 69.27
N ILE A 113 20.29 9.70 70.18
CA ILE A 113 19.96 8.29 70.48
C ILE A 113 18.98 8.19 71.65
N ASN A 114 19.04 9.14 72.59
CA ASN A 114 18.18 9.15 73.76
C ASN A 114 17.63 10.55 74.01
N ALA A 115 16.31 10.68 73.95
CA ALA A 115 15.59 11.95 74.09
C ALA A 115 15.62 12.50 75.52
N GLU A 116 15.73 11.66 76.54
CA GLU A 116 15.72 12.06 77.96
C GLU A 116 17.11 12.51 78.44
N THR A 117 18.18 11.86 78.01
CA THR A 117 19.57 12.19 78.41
C THR A 117 20.27 13.14 77.44
N ARG A 118 19.64 13.47 76.30
CA ARG A 118 20.19 14.25 75.19
C ARG A 118 21.51 13.71 74.62
N GLN A 119 21.73 12.40 74.72
CA GLN A 119 22.92 11.75 74.18
C GLN A 119 22.84 11.66 72.65
N ALA A 120 23.90 12.11 71.95
CA ALA A 120 23.98 12.11 70.49
C ALA A 120 25.23 11.38 69.98
N GLU A 121 25.12 10.72 68.82
CA GLU A 121 26.20 10.00 68.13
C GLU A 121 26.39 10.55 66.71
N PRO A 122 27.64 10.80 66.29
CA PRO A 122 27.94 11.16 64.90
C PRO A 122 27.81 9.94 63.97
N ARG A 123 27.00 10.06 62.92
CA ARG A 123 26.88 9.07 61.83
C ARG A 123 27.19 9.71 60.47
N PRO A 124 27.92 9.03 59.58
CA PRO A 124 28.12 9.52 58.21
C PRO A 124 26.81 9.36 57.43
N VAL A 125 26.29 10.47 56.88
CA VAL A 125 25.05 10.48 56.11
C VAL A 125 25.26 11.31 54.85
N ALA A 126 24.74 10.82 53.72
CA ALA A 126 24.73 11.55 52.46
C ALA A 126 23.68 12.66 52.51
N LEU A 127 24.05 13.86 52.07
CA LEU A 127 23.21 15.05 52.20
C LEU A 127 22.58 15.51 50.90
N VAL A 128 23.04 14.98 49.77
CA VAL A 128 22.60 15.42 48.43
C VAL A 128 22.25 14.20 47.59
N HIS A 129 20.97 14.06 47.24
CA HIS A 129 20.54 13.16 46.18
C HIS A 129 20.71 13.85 44.83
N ALA A 130 21.42 13.22 43.89
CA ALA A 130 21.71 13.80 42.58
C ALA A 130 21.38 12.83 41.43
N ARG A 131 20.72 13.37 40.40
CA ARG A 131 20.52 12.72 39.11
C ARG A 131 21.65 13.11 38.16
N ILE A 132 22.57 12.18 37.95
CA ILE A 132 23.82 12.40 37.22
C ILE A 132 23.71 11.82 35.81
N ALA A 133 24.07 12.62 34.80
CA ALA A 133 24.28 12.15 33.45
C ALA A 133 25.74 11.74 33.26
N ASN A 134 25.98 10.44 33.10
CA ASN A 134 27.30 9.90 32.83
C ASN A 134 27.62 10.04 31.34
N ILE A 135 28.91 10.19 31.02
CA ILE A 135 29.41 10.29 29.66
C ILE A 135 30.50 9.24 29.51
N ASP A 136 30.43 8.46 28.43
CA ASP A 136 31.52 7.58 28.02
C ASP A 136 31.59 7.49 26.50
N VAL A 137 32.60 6.79 26.00
CA VAL A 137 32.81 6.55 24.58
C VAL A 137 32.88 5.06 24.29
N GLN A 138 32.03 4.62 23.36
CA GLN A 138 32.03 3.27 22.83
C GLN A 138 32.79 3.23 21.50
N LEU A 139 33.79 2.36 21.41
CA LEU A 139 34.62 2.23 20.21
C LEU A 139 34.05 1.20 19.23
N GLY A 140 34.00 1.57 17.93
CA GLY A 140 33.67 0.67 16.83
C GLY A 140 34.85 -0.14 16.31
N GLN A 141 34.52 -1.06 15.40
CA GLN A 141 35.52 -1.87 14.71
C GLN A 141 36.31 -1.04 13.69
N GLU A 142 37.58 -1.40 13.50
CA GLU A 142 38.45 -0.77 12.51
C GLU A 142 38.14 -1.36 11.12
N ALA A 143 37.92 -0.47 10.14
CA ALA A 143 37.71 -0.85 8.75
C ALA A 143 38.13 0.30 7.80
N PRO A 144 38.39 0.02 6.51
CA PRO A 144 38.61 1.07 5.52
C PRO A 144 37.41 2.04 5.40
N ASP A 145 36.19 1.49 5.44
CA ASP A 145 34.93 2.20 5.54
C ASP A 145 34.26 1.85 6.90
N PRO A 146 34.51 2.63 7.96
CA PRO A 146 34.05 2.28 9.29
C PRO A 146 32.54 2.48 9.45
N VAL A 147 31.88 1.53 10.11
CA VAL A 147 30.46 1.62 10.49
C VAL A 147 30.35 2.06 11.95
N ALA A 148 29.30 2.81 12.27
CA ALA A 148 29.00 3.22 13.64
C ALA A 148 28.80 1.99 14.56
N PRO A 149 29.33 2.01 15.80
CA PRO A 149 29.14 0.91 16.74
C PRO A 149 27.66 0.74 17.13
N ILE A 150 27.24 -0.49 17.39
CA ILE A 150 25.91 -0.78 17.94
C ILE A 150 25.89 -0.37 19.41
N VAL A 151 25.04 0.60 19.75
CA VAL A 151 24.86 1.12 21.11
C VAL A 151 23.68 0.41 21.77
N ALA A 152 23.87 -0.09 23.00
CA ALA A 152 22.86 -0.87 23.71
C ALA A 152 21.65 -0.02 24.15
N SER A 153 20.48 -0.66 24.25
CA SER A 153 19.26 -0.03 24.77
C SER A 153 19.49 0.44 26.21
N GLY A 154 19.41 1.76 26.44
CA GLY A 154 19.73 2.41 27.72
C GLY A 154 20.76 3.53 27.61
N TYR A 155 21.55 3.56 26.53
CA TYR A 155 22.49 4.63 26.22
C TYR A 155 21.94 5.55 25.13
N THR A 156 22.07 6.86 25.32
CA THR A 156 21.69 7.87 24.32
C THR A 156 22.94 8.34 23.59
N VAL A 157 22.94 8.22 22.27
CA VAL A 157 24.06 8.71 21.45
C VAL A 157 23.98 10.23 21.32
N VAL A 158 25.09 10.90 21.60
CA VAL A 158 25.25 12.36 21.51
C VAL A 158 25.99 12.75 20.22
N ALA A 159 27.05 12.04 19.87
CA ALA A 159 27.86 12.33 18.70
C ALA A 159 28.62 11.11 18.19
N TRP A 160 28.97 11.17 16.91
CA TRP A 160 29.84 10.22 16.21
C TRP A 160 31.19 10.90 15.92
N VAL A 161 32.28 10.24 16.31
CA VAL A 161 33.65 10.74 16.15
C VAL A 161 34.41 9.78 15.25
N VAL A 162 34.89 10.26 14.10
CA VAL A 162 35.72 9.46 13.20
C VAL A 162 37.18 9.59 13.62
N LEU A 163 37.83 8.46 13.90
CA LEU A 163 39.25 8.37 14.22
C LEU A 163 40.02 7.80 13.02
N SER A 164 41.11 8.47 12.66
CA SER A 164 42.11 8.01 11.70
C SER A 164 43.39 7.58 12.43
N THR A 165 44.36 7.03 11.71
CA THR A 165 45.68 6.64 12.26
C THR A 165 46.47 7.81 12.85
N THR A 166 46.09 9.06 12.54
CA THR A 166 46.77 10.28 13.00
C THR A 166 45.99 11.05 14.07
N GLY A 167 44.72 10.71 14.34
CA GLY A 167 43.91 11.39 15.35
C GLY A 167 42.42 11.47 15.01
N VAL A 168 41.74 12.43 15.63
CA VAL A 168 40.32 12.75 15.37
C VAL A 168 40.19 13.43 14.02
N GLU A 169 39.45 12.82 13.09
CA GLU A 169 39.22 13.31 11.74
C GLU A 169 38.00 14.23 11.66
N SER A 170 36.87 13.78 12.21
CA SER A 170 35.62 14.57 12.25
C SER A 170 34.78 14.25 13.50
N VAL A 171 33.94 15.20 13.88
CA VAL A 171 32.93 15.05 14.94
C VAL A 171 31.58 15.47 14.36
N THR A 172 30.58 14.61 14.47
CA THR A 172 29.22 14.86 13.98
C THR A 172 28.23 14.63 15.11
N MET A 173 27.47 15.65 15.49
CA MET A 173 26.43 15.56 16.52
C MET A 173 25.24 14.73 16.02
N ASN A 174 24.58 13.99 16.91
CA ASN A 174 23.40 13.19 16.57
C ASN A 174 22.10 13.95 16.79
N GLU A 175 21.64 14.66 15.76
CA GLU A 175 20.42 15.48 15.85
C GLU A 175 19.15 14.66 16.13
N ALA A 176 19.14 13.38 15.75
CA ALA A 176 17.99 12.50 15.92
C ALA A 176 17.58 12.28 17.40
N THR A 177 18.51 12.44 18.34
CA THR A 177 18.29 12.30 19.80
C THR A 177 18.42 13.63 20.56
N SER A 178 18.63 14.73 19.84
CA SER A 178 18.66 16.08 20.41
C SER A 178 17.26 16.54 20.81
N LEU A 179 17.14 17.27 21.92
CA LEU A 179 15.93 17.94 22.36
C LEU A 179 15.89 19.35 21.75
N THR A 180 14.89 19.61 20.93
CA THR A 180 14.66 20.95 20.36
C THR A 180 13.99 21.85 21.38
N SER A 181 14.42 23.11 21.50
CA SER A 181 13.81 24.07 22.41
C SER A 181 12.43 24.54 21.92
N VAL A 182 11.55 24.88 22.85
CA VAL A 182 10.22 25.46 22.52
C VAL A 182 10.36 26.78 21.75
N ALA A 183 11.37 27.59 22.06
CA ALA A 183 11.65 28.82 21.30
C ALA A 183 12.08 28.55 19.84
N SER A 184 12.80 27.45 19.58
CA SER A 184 13.12 27.05 18.20
C SER A 184 11.90 26.48 17.47
N LEU A 185 10.98 25.85 18.21
CA LEU A 185 9.69 25.44 17.68
C LEU A 185 8.84 26.67 17.33
N GLU A 186 8.80 27.66 18.22
CA GLU A 186 8.14 28.96 18.02
C GLU A 186 8.71 29.69 16.81
N GLY A 187 10.02 29.77 16.63
CA GLY A 187 10.62 30.37 15.43
C GLY A 187 10.24 29.63 14.14
N ARG A 188 10.10 28.30 14.17
CA ARG A 188 9.59 27.54 13.01
C ARG A 188 8.10 27.81 12.75
N VAL A 189 7.33 28.07 13.80
CA VAL A 189 5.92 28.47 13.68
C VAL A 189 5.84 29.91 13.17
N GLU A 190 6.67 30.82 13.65
CA GLU A 190 6.80 32.20 13.16
C GLU A 190 7.24 32.24 11.70
N ASP A 191 8.14 31.38 11.26
CA ASP A 191 8.52 31.23 9.84
C ASP A 191 7.32 30.75 9.00
N LEU A 192 6.50 29.84 9.53
CA LEU A 192 5.27 29.38 8.88
C LEU A 192 4.19 30.46 8.85
N GLU A 193 4.03 31.22 9.93
CA GLU A 193 3.12 32.36 10.02
C GLU A 193 3.58 33.51 9.13
N THR A 194 4.88 33.76 9.03
CA THR A 194 5.47 34.74 8.11
C THR A 194 5.30 34.29 6.66
N PHE A 195 5.41 32.99 6.38
CA PHE A 195 5.08 32.44 5.07
C PHE A 195 3.57 32.60 4.78
N GLU A 196 2.70 32.31 5.74
CA GLU A 196 1.25 32.52 5.62
C GLU A 196 0.91 34.00 5.43
N GLU A 197 1.60 34.90 6.12
CA GLU A 197 1.43 36.35 5.99
C GLU A 197 1.98 36.83 4.65
N THR A 198 3.12 36.34 4.19
CA THR A 198 3.71 36.73 2.89
C THR A 198 2.89 36.17 1.72
N ALA A 199 2.52 34.89 1.76
CA ALA A 199 1.62 34.27 0.79
C ALA A 199 0.24 34.92 0.88
N GLY A 200 -0.25 35.22 2.08
CA GLY A 200 -1.50 35.92 2.34
C GLY A 200 -1.48 37.37 1.82
N PHE A 201 -0.35 38.06 1.92
CA PHE A 201 -0.15 39.38 1.30
C PHE A 201 -0.08 39.24 -0.21
N GLN A 202 0.58 38.24 -0.79
CA GLN A 202 0.56 37.98 -2.23
C GLN A 202 -0.84 37.62 -2.75
N ILE A 203 -1.64 36.92 -1.95
CA ILE A 203 -3.04 36.56 -2.23
C ILE A 203 -3.97 37.77 -2.04
N LYS A 204 -3.71 38.64 -1.06
CA LYS A 204 -4.44 39.91 -0.86
C LYS A 204 -4.05 40.96 -1.89
N THR A 205 -2.79 41.02 -2.31
CA THR A 205 -2.36 41.85 -3.44
C THR A 205 -2.87 41.28 -4.74
N LEU A 206 -3.05 39.96 -4.89
CA LEU A 206 -3.84 39.41 -5.99
C LEU A 206 -5.26 39.99 -5.99
N ALA A 207 -5.92 40.20 -4.84
CA ALA A 207 -7.23 40.87 -4.80
C ALA A 207 -7.16 42.36 -5.20
N SER A 208 -6.12 43.09 -4.80
CA SER A 208 -5.89 44.49 -5.21
C SER A 208 -5.40 44.63 -6.65
N ASP A 209 -4.62 43.69 -7.15
CA ASP A 209 -4.16 43.57 -8.53
C ASP A 209 -5.32 43.11 -9.40
N ILE A 210 -6.23 42.26 -8.91
CA ILE A 210 -7.52 41.93 -9.52
C ILE A 210 -8.45 43.13 -9.47
N ALA A 211 -8.41 43.99 -8.46
CA ALA A 211 -9.19 45.22 -8.40
C ALA A 211 -8.64 46.30 -9.35
N ALA A 212 -7.31 46.41 -9.47
CA ALA A 212 -6.61 47.25 -10.43
C ALA A 212 -6.75 46.70 -11.86
N LEU A 213 -6.72 45.37 -12.02
CA LEU A 213 -7.11 44.68 -13.24
C LEU A 213 -8.55 45.09 -13.51
N LYS A 214 -9.55 44.79 -12.67
CA LYS A 214 -10.98 45.14 -12.81
C LYS A 214 -11.22 46.61 -13.18
N ALA A 215 -10.45 47.54 -12.62
CA ALA A 215 -10.48 48.95 -13.02
C ALA A 215 -9.98 49.17 -14.47
N SER A 216 -8.88 48.52 -14.88
CA SER A 216 -8.39 48.49 -16.27
C SER A 216 -9.18 47.55 -17.21
N THR A 217 -9.87 46.52 -16.68
CA THR A 217 -10.56 45.45 -17.38
C THR A 217 -11.98 45.83 -17.76
N SER A 218 -12.52 46.88 -17.13
CA SER A 218 -13.78 47.48 -17.57
C SER A 218 -13.77 47.85 -19.07
N ASN A 219 -12.58 47.97 -19.70
CA ASN A 219 -12.46 48.28 -21.12
C ASN A 219 -11.62 47.32 -22.00
N ILE A 220 -10.83 46.33 -21.52
CA ILE A 220 -9.88 45.61 -22.42
C ILE A 220 -9.76 44.06 -22.31
N ALA A 221 -10.12 43.36 -21.22
CA ALA A 221 -10.07 41.88 -21.29
C ALA A 221 -11.34 41.29 -21.90
N SER A 222 -11.18 40.64 -23.06
CA SER A 222 -12.26 39.85 -23.64
C SER A 222 -12.73 38.79 -22.64
N GLN A 223 -14.04 38.57 -22.52
CA GLN A 223 -14.63 37.46 -21.73
C GLN A 223 -14.01 36.09 -22.05
N ALA A 224 -13.38 35.96 -23.22
CA ALA A 224 -12.63 34.78 -23.62
C ALA A 224 -11.37 34.52 -22.76
N LEU A 225 -10.65 35.57 -22.31
CA LEU A 225 -9.46 35.39 -21.48
C LEU A 225 -9.83 34.93 -20.07
N LEU A 226 -10.83 35.56 -19.45
CA LEU A 226 -11.35 35.15 -18.14
C LEU A 226 -11.84 33.70 -18.17
N GLY A 227 -12.60 33.33 -19.21
CA GLY A 227 -13.07 31.96 -19.40
C GLY A 227 -11.94 30.93 -19.53
N ARG A 228 -10.86 31.25 -20.25
CA ARG A 228 -9.67 30.38 -20.35
C ARG A 228 -8.97 30.20 -19.01
N THR A 229 -8.88 31.27 -18.21
CA THR A 229 -8.30 31.19 -16.86
C THR A 229 -9.16 30.30 -15.96
N LEU A 230 -10.47 30.50 -15.94
CA LEU A 230 -11.39 29.66 -15.16
C LEU A 230 -11.34 28.18 -15.56
N GLN A 231 -11.19 27.85 -16.85
CA GLN A 231 -11.01 26.46 -17.28
C GLN A 231 -9.69 25.83 -16.82
N ARG A 232 -8.62 26.61 -16.69
CA ARG A 232 -7.35 26.13 -16.14
C ARG A 232 -7.45 25.97 -14.62
N VAL A 233 -8.10 26.91 -13.95
CA VAL A 233 -8.39 26.86 -12.52
C VAL A 233 -9.27 25.63 -12.20
N ALA A 234 -10.29 25.35 -13.01
CA ALA A 234 -11.13 24.15 -12.89
C ALA A 234 -10.30 22.85 -12.83
N ALA A 235 -9.26 22.75 -13.66
CA ALA A 235 -8.39 21.58 -13.68
C ALA A 235 -7.52 21.49 -12.42
N LEU A 236 -7.05 22.63 -11.89
CA LEU A 236 -6.30 22.69 -10.63
C LEU A 236 -7.19 22.41 -9.43
N GLU A 237 -8.41 22.95 -9.40
CA GLU A 237 -9.43 22.72 -8.37
C GLU A 237 -9.83 21.25 -8.31
N ALA A 238 -10.10 20.63 -9.46
CA ALA A 238 -10.39 19.20 -9.54
C ALA A 238 -9.22 18.34 -9.07
N LYS A 239 -7.97 18.76 -9.37
CA LYS A 239 -6.77 18.08 -8.87
C LYS A 239 -6.61 18.24 -7.35
N ALA A 240 -6.91 19.41 -6.81
CA ALA A 240 -6.84 19.72 -5.39
C ALA A 240 -8.04 19.21 -4.58
N GLY A 241 -9.02 18.56 -5.22
CA GLY A 241 -10.20 18.02 -4.56
C GLY A 241 -11.16 19.09 -4.03
N VAL A 242 -11.16 20.30 -4.60
CA VAL A 242 -12.06 21.38 -4.16
C VAL A 242 -13.51 20.99 -4.47
N PRO A 243 -14.44 21.06 -3.50
CA PRO A 243 -15.84 20.73 -3.74
C PRO A 243 -16.45 21.63 -4.83
N SER A 244 -17.10 21.05 -5.82
CA SER A 244 -17.64 21.81 -6.95
C SER A 244 -18.66 22.89 -6.54
N ALA A 245 -19.37 22.70 -5.43
CA ALA A 245 -20.30 23.70 -4.91
C ALA A 245 -19.64 24.98 -4.39
N ALA A 246 -18.33 24.97 -4.11
CA ALA A 246 -17.59 26.11 -3.57
C ALA A 246 -17.01 27.02 -4.67
N VAL A 247 -17.07 26.59 -5.93
CA VAL A 247 -16.36 27.23 -7.05
C VAL A 247 -17.29 27.44 -8.25
N ASP A 248 -17.03 28.47 -9.05
CA ASP A 248 -17.79 28.77 -10.26
C ASP A 248 -17.37 27.93 -11.47
N SER A 249 -16.22 27.26 -11.38
CA SER A 249 -15.67 26.33 -12.37
C SER A 249 -15.74 24.88 -11.91
N ASP A 250 -15.85 23.92 -12.83
CA ASP A 250 -15.72 22.50 -12.53
C ASP A 250 -15.11 21.72 -13.71
N ALA A 251 -14.47 20.60 -13.42
CA ALA A 251 -13.90 19.69 -14.41
C ALA A 251 -14.26 18.23 -14.10
N ASP A 252 -14.57 17.47 -15.14
CA ASP A 252 -14.89 16.05 -15.08
C ASP A 252 -14.11 15.31 -16.16
N TYR A 253 -13.29 14.34 -15.77
CA TYR A 253 -12.47 13.53 -16.65
C TYR A 253 -13.05 12.13 -16.88
N PHE A 254 -14.24 11.85 -16.33
CA PHE A 254 -14.96 10.59 -16.57
C PHE A 254 -14.15 9.32 -16.27
N LEU A 255 -13.25 9.38 -15.29
CA LEU A 255 -12.55 8.19 -14.78
C LEU A 255 -13.49 7.33 -13.92
N ASP A 256 -14.35 7.99 -13.14
CA ASP A 256 -15.37 7.35 -12.30
C ASP A 256 -16.78 7.81 -12.66
N THR A 257 -17.77 7.25 -11.96
CA THR A 257 -19.18 7.58 -12.16
C THR A 257 -19.68 8.69 -11.24
N THR A 258 -18.84 9.31 -10.41
CA THR A 258 -19.25 10.20 -9.31
C THR A 258 -20.00 11.44 -9.81
N LYS A 259 -19.64 11.95 -10.99
CA LYS A 259 -20.29 13.10 -11.65
C LYS A 259 -21.31 12.71 -12.73
N SER A 260 -21.63 11.42 -12.83
CA SER A 260 -22.53 10.84 -13.82
C SER A 260 -23.77 10.25 -13.17
N LEU A 261 -24.96 10.78 -13.48
CA LEU A 261 -26.22 10.26 -12.99
C LEU A 261 -26.69 9.10 -13.88
N LEU A 262 -26.05 7.94 -13.73
CA LEU A 262 -26.34 6.74 -14.53
C LEU A 262 -27.67 6.05 -14.17
N THR A 263 -28.26 6.40 -13.04
CA THR A 263 -29.59 5.91 -12.62
C THR A 263 -30.74 6.68 -13.27
N ASP A 264 -30.46 7.81 -13.93
CA ASP A 264 -31.49 8.54 -14.67
C ASP A 264 -31.95 7.69 -15.88
N PRO A 265 -33.25 7.47 -16.09
CA PRO A 265 -33.76 6.67 -17.21
C PRO A 265 -33.35 7.15 -18.60
N LEU A 266 -32.96 8.42 -18.74
CA LEU A 266 -32.47 8.99 -20.00
C LEU A 266 -30.97 8.81 -20.21
N SER A 267 -30.22 8.46 -19.15
CA SER A 267 -28.79 8.22 -19.20
C SER A 267 -28.52 6.82 -19.75
N ASN A 268 -27.94 6.75 -20.94
CA ASN A 268 -27.54 5.53 -21.61
C ASN A 268 -26.13 5.71 -22.18
N THR A 269 -25.14 5.42 -21.34
CA THR A 269 -23.72 5.64 -21.62
C THR A 269 -22.87 4.66 -20.83
N SER A 270 -21.65 4.40 -21.32
CA SER A 270 -20.60 3.77 -20.52
C SER A 270 -19.62 4.84 -20.06
N VAL A 271 -19.17 4.77 -18.81
CA VAL A 271 -18.16 5.67 -18.23
C VAL A 271 -16.94 4.84 -17.85
N GLN A 272 -15.90 4.90 -18.68
CA GLN A 272 -14.67 4.13 -18.51
C GLN A 272 -13.54 4.90 -19.20
N ASP A 273 -12.82 5.76 -18.47
CA ASP A 273 -11.78 6.61 -19.03
C ASP A 273 -12.32 7.45 -20.22
N GLY A 274 -13.38 8.21 -19.92
CA GLY A 274 -14.18 8.94 -20.90
C GLY A 274 -15.64 8.49 -20.97
N LEU A 275 -16.49 9.35 -21.54
CA LEU A 275 -17.85 8.99 -21.94
C LEU A 275 -17.80 8.21 -23.25
N ARG A 276 -18.35 6.99 -23.22
CA ARG A 276 -18.36 6.04 -24.34
C ARG A 276 -19.77 5.62 -24.70
N PHE A 277 -19.92 5.15 -25.94
CA PHE A 277 -21.17 4.55 -26.41
C PHE A 277 -21.57 3.37 -25.53
N PRO A 278 -22.87 3.23 -25.21
CA PRO A 278 -23.38 2.07 -24.50
C PRO A 278 -23.28 0.81 -25.37
N ASN A 279 -23.31 -0.37 -24.76
CA ASN A 279 -23.38 -1.62 -25.51
C ASN A 279 -24.81 -1.83 -26.05
N ALA A 280 -24.99 -1.91 -27.36
CA ALA A 280 -26.28 -2.25 -27.98
C ALA A 280 -26.58 -3.76 -27.90
N ALA A 281 -25.53 -4.58 -27.84
CA ALA A 281 -25.64 -6.00 -27.55
C ALA A 281 -24.45 -6.41 -26.66
N VAL A 282 -24.71 -7.29 -25.70
CA VAL A 282 -23.70 -7.82 -24.78
C VAL A 282 -24.01 -9.27 -24.48
N ASN A 283 -22.96 -10.08 -24.36
CA ASN A 283 -23.05 -11.44 -23.86
C ASN A 283 -21.83 -11.72 -22.97
N THR A 284 -22.07 -12.29 -21.80
CA THR A 284 -21.01 -12.60 -20.82
C THR A 284 -21.00 -14.10 -20.58
N THR A 285 -19.83 -14.72 -20.75
CA THR A 285 -19.62 -16.16 -20.60
C THR A 285 -18.41 -16.43 -19.70
N PRO A 286 -18.44 -17.47 -18.84
CA PRO A 286 -17.27 -17.87 -18.08
C PRO A 286 -16.17 -18.40 -19.01
N ILE A 287 -14.90 -18.32 -18.59
CA ILE A 287 -13.81 -18.99 -19.30
C ILE A 287 -13.92 -20.49 -19.04
N GLN A 288 -14.13 -21.28 -20.09
CA GLN A 288 -14.23 -22.74 -19.99
C GLN A 288 -13.53 -23.42 -21.15
N LEU A 289 -13.01 -24.63 -20.89
CA LEU A 289 -12.45 -25.50 -21.93
C LEU A 289 -13.52 -25.83 -22.98
N PHE A 290 -13.13 -25.85 -24.25
CA PHE A 290 -14.00 -26.34 -25.31
C PHE A 290 -14.25 -27.85 -25.17
N ASN A 291 -13.19 -28.61 -24.88
CA ASN A 291 -13.26 -30.03 -24.57
C ASN A 291 -12.77 -30.26 -23.13
N PRO A 292 -13.66 -30.66 -22.19
CA PRO A 292 -13.27 -30.97 -20.81
C PRO A 292 -12.25 -32.12 -20.67
N LEU A 293 -12.12 -32.97 -21.69
CA LEU A 293 -11.21 -34.12 -21.72
C LEU A 293 -9.96 -33.86 -22.59
N ASP A 294 -9.58 -32.60 -22.79
CA ASP A 294 -8.36 -32.25 -23.53
C ASP A 294 -7.11 -32.81 -22.79
N PRO A 295 -6.33 -33.71 -23.40
CA PRO A 295 -5.16 -34.32 -22.74
C PRO A 295 -4.03 -33.33 -22.46
N PHE A 296 -4.06 -32.15 -23.07
CA PHE A 296 -3.09 -31.08 -22.86
C PHE A 296 -3.48 -30.12 -21.73
N ALA A 297 -4.69 -30.23 -21.18
CA ALA A 297 -5.21 -29.42 -20.10
C ALA A 297 -5.34 -30.22 -18.80
N MET A 298 -5.09 -29.58 -17.67
CA MET A 298 -5.42 -30.09 -16.35
C MET A 298 -6.12 -29.00 -15.54
N THR A 299 -7.31 -29.29 -15.02
CA THR A 299 -8.04 -28.36 -14.15
C THR A 299 -8.06 -28.90 -12.72
N LYS A 300 -7.58 -28.12 -11.76
CA LYS A 300 -7.68 -28.44 -10.32
C LYS A 300 -8.30 -27.27 -9.56
N SER A 301 -9.38 -27.53 -8.84
CA SER A 301 -10.11 -26.53 -8.04
C SER A 301 -10.43 -25.24 -8.81
N GLY A 302 -10.77 -25.37 -10.11
CA GLY A 302 -11.08 -24.23 -10.96
C GLY A 302 -9.90 -23.54 -11.64
N VAL A 303 -8.66 -23.91 -11.33
CA VAL A 303 -7.48 -23.39 -12.04
C VAL A 303 -7.08 -24.33 -13.15
N LEU A 304 -6.99 -23.79 -14.36
CA LEU A 304 -6.56 -24.42 -15.59
C LEU A 304 -5.05 -24.27 -15.76
N PHE A 305 -4.40 -25.42 -15.95
CA PHE A 305 -2.99 -25.57 -16.22
C PHE A 305 -2.77 -26.34 -17.53
N PRO A 306 -1.64 -26.13 -18.22
CA PRO A 306 -1.09 -27.16 -19.10
C PRO A 306 -0.90 -28.48 -18.33
N ALA A 307 -1.07 -29.62 -19.00
CA ALA A 307 -0.93 -30.93 -18.36
C ALA A 307 0.46 -31.11 -17.73
N TYR A 308 0.48 -31.59 -16.49
CA TYR A 308 1.70 -31.78 -15.70
C TYR A 308 1.66 -33.08 -14.89
N ASP A 309 2.84 -33.51 -14.45
CA ASP A 309 3.04 -34.62 -13.53
C ASP A 309 3.66 -34.08 -12.23
N ARG A 310 3.42 -34.78 -11.11
CA ARG A 310 3.93 -34.37 -9.80
C ARG A 310 5.38 -34.85 -9.62
N GLU A 311 6.28 -33.97 -9.20
CA GLU A 311 7.70 -34.29 -8.98
C GLU A 311 8.19 -33.75 -7.63
N PRO A 312 9.01 -34.48 -6.85
CA PRO A 312 9.61 -33.94 -5.63
C PRO A 312 10.59 -32.79 -5.95
N TRP A 313 10.55 -31.74 -5.14
CA TRP A 313 11.33 -30.51 -5.32
C TRP A 313 12.32 -30.26 -4.19
N LEU A 314 11.83 -30.26 -2.95
CA LEU A 314 12.63 -29.97 -1.75
C LEU A 314 12.28 -30.97 -0.68
N GLU A 315 13.28 -31.44 0.07
CA GLU A 315 13.11 -32.37 1.19
C GLU A 315 14.04 -31.93 2.33
N THR A 316 13.53 -31.92 3.57
CA THR A 316 14.32 -31.44 4.73
C THR A 316 15.38 -32.42 5.21
N GLY A 317 15.22 -33.72 4.96
CA GLY A 317 16.22 -34.72 5.28
C GLY A 317 15.62 -36.03 5.79
N THR A 318 16.36 -36.76 6.62
CA THR A 318 15.92 -38.06 7.15
C THR A 318 15.28 -37.88 8.53
N PRO A 319 14.08 -38.44 8.79
CA PRO A 319 13.47 -38.42 10.12
C PRO A 319 14.38 -39.03 11.20
N VAL A 320 14.60 -38.31 12.30
CA VAL A 320 15.43 -38.77 13.44
C VAL A 320 14.71 -38.67 14.78
N ALA A 321 13.64 -37.86 14.89
CA ALA A 321 12.88 -37.65 16.11
C ALA A 321 11.39 -37.42 15.81
N GLU A 322 10.61 -37.12 16.85
CA GLU A 322 9.18 -36.86 16.76
C GLU A 322 8.76 -35.70 17.66
N THR A 323 7.70 -34.98 17.27
CA THR A 323 7.07 -33.92 18.05
C THR A 323 5.55 -34.15 18.10
N GLN A 324 4.99 -34.12 19.30
CA GLN A 324 3.54 -34.11 19.51
C GLN A 324 2.99 -32.72 19.16
N VAL A 325 2.06 -32.61 18.21
CA VAL A 325 1.52 -31.29 17.85
C VAL A 325 0.61 -30.76 18.95
N ALA A 326 -0.22 -31.64 19.52
CA ALA A 326 -1.20 -31.29 20.56
C ALA A 326 -0.59 -30.95 21.95
N SER A 327 0.72 -31.12 22.17
CA SER A 327 1.35 -30.75 23.45
C SER A 327 1.52 -29.24 23.62
N PHE A 328 1.40 -28.48 22.54
CA PHE A 328 1.47 -27.01 22.55
C PHE A 328 0.10 -26.39 22.87
N SER A 329 0.04 -25.07 23.10
CA SER A 329 -1.20 -24.42 23.50
C SER A 329 -2.25 -24.50 22.40
N GLN A 330 -3.49 -24.84 22.80
CA GLN A 330 -4.62 -24.91 21.88
C GLN A 330 -5.35 -23.57 21.83
N THR A 331 -5.50 -23.03 20.63
CA THR A 331 -6.27 -21.81 20.38
C THR A 331 -7.00 -21.93 19.03
N THR A 332 -7.83 -20.95 18.70
CA THR A 332 -8.39 -20.82 17.36
C THR A 332 -7.52 -19.85 16.56
N PHE A 333 -7.04 -20.29 15.41
CA PHE A 333 -6.26 -19.48 14.49
C PHE A 333 -7.12 -18.98 13.34
N ASP A 334 -7.21 -17.66 13.20
CA ASP A 334 -7.85 -17.03 12.05
C ASP A 334 -6.82 -16.82 10.93
N MET A 335 -7.02 -17.53 9.83
CA MET A 335 -6.20 -17.48 8.64
C MET A 335 -6.91 -16.68 7.56
N VAL A 336 -6.18 -15.82 6.86
CA VAL A 336 -6.70 -15.04 5.73
C VAL A 336 -6.01 -15.52 4.47
N GLN A 337 -6.79 -16.20 3.61
CA GLN A 337 -6.30 -16.72 2.34
C GLN A 337 -6.45 -15.68 1.24
N LYS A 338 -5.32 -15.29 0.63
CA LYS A 338 -5.22 -14.44 -0.56
C LYS A 338 -5.78 -15.17 -1.78
N THR A 339 -6.39 -14.42 -2.69
CA THR A 339 -6.86 -14.96 -3.97
C THR A 339 -5.89 -14.64 -5.10
N MET A 340 -5.99 -15.38 -6.20
CA MET A 340 -5.13 -15.16 -7.37
C MET A 340 -5.42 -13.79 -7.98
N ALA A 341 -4.36 -13.05 -8.29
CA ALA A 341 -4.50 -11.70 -8.80
C ALA A 341 -5.11 -11.67 -10.21
N ARG A 342 -5.69 -10.53 -10.57
CA ARG A 342 -6.45 -10.36 -11.82
C ARG A 342 -5.63 -9.68 -12.90
N ARG A 343 -5.89 -10.10 -14.13
CA ARG A 343 -5.51 -9.44 -15.37
C ARG A 343 -6.77 -9.21 -16.21
N ARG A 344 -6.88 -8.03 -16.81
CA ARG A 344 -8.00 -7.65 -17.67
C ARG A 344 -7.46 -7.22 -19.03
N ILE A 345 -7.87 -7.93 -20.06
CA ILE A 345 -7.53 -7.65 -21.46
C ILE A 345 -8.79 -7.15 -22.17
N ARG A 346 -8.71 -5.96 -22.73
CA ARG A 346 -9.78 -5.32 -23.47
C ARG A 346 -9.33 -5.08 -24.91
N TYR A 347 -10.04 -5.68 -25.85
CA TYR A 347 -9.69 -5.68 -27.27
C TYR A 347 -10.91 -5.31 -28.12
N GLY A 348 -10.79 -4.34 -29.03
CA GLY A 348 -11.93 -3.89 -29.80
C GLY A 348 -11.95 -2.41 -30.17
N THR A 349 -12.84 -2.04 -31.11
CA THR A 349 -13.07 -0.65 -31.53
C THR A 349 -13.39 0.31 -30.37
N PRO A 350 -14.15 -0.09 -29.33
CA PRO A 350 -14.55 0.84 -28.27
C PRO A 350 -13.41 1.37 -27.44
N TRP A 351 -12.24 0.72 -27.48
CA TRP A 351 -11.09 1.03 -26.63
C TRP A 351 -10.16 2.03 -27.30
N VAL A 352 -10.70 3.20 -27.62
CA VAL A 352 -9.93 4.40 -27.98
C VAL A 352 -9.28 4.95 -26.71
N ILE A 353 -7.98 5.24 -26.74
CA ILE A 353 -7.22 5.83 -25.62
C ILE A 353 -7.76 7.24 -25.36
N SER A 354 -7.81 7.66 -24.09
CA SER A 354 -7.93 9.07 -23.73
C SER A 354 -6.53 9.67 -23.57
N ASN A 355 -6.24 10.85 -24.13
CA ASN A 355 -4.90 11.45 -24.07
C ASN A 355 -4.57 12.13 -22.72
N TRP A 356 -5.24 11.76 -21.63
CA TRP A 356 -5.16 12.48 -20.34
C TRP A 356 -4.45 11.70 -19.23
N ASP A 357 -3.21 11.30 -19.50
CA ASP A 357 -2.30 10.61 -18.57
C ASP A 357 -2.01 11.42 -17.29
N ALA A 358 -2.05 12.76 -17.38
CA ALA A 358 -1.78 13.63 -16.23
C ALA A 358 -2.76 13.47 -15.07
N PHE A 359 -4.01 13.02 -15.29
CA PHE A 359 -4.97 12.78 -14.21
C PHE A 359 -4.81 11.41 -13.58
N TRP A 360 -4.43 10.38 -14.33
CA TRP A 360 -4.03 9.08 -13.77
C TRP A 360 -2.89 9.25 -12.77
N ASN A 361 -1.96 10.18 -13.05
CA ASN A 361 -0.88 10.58 -12.15
C ASN A 361 -1.31 11.39 -10.90
N THR A 362 -2.58 11.75 -10.75
CA THR A 362 -3.05 12.50 -9.56
C THR A 362 -3.37 11.62 -8.37
N GLY A 363 -3.55 10.31 -8.55
CA GLY A 363 -3.83 9.39 -7.44
C GLY A 363 -5.27 9.41 -6.91
N ASN A 364 -6.16 10.23 -7.47
CA ASN A 364 -7.54 10.37 -6.96
C ASN A 364 -8.50 9.24 -7.40
N TYR A 365 -8.04 8.30 -8.23
CA TYR A 365 -8.87 7.21 -8.77
C TYR A 365 -8.50 5.86 -8.15
N ASP A 366 -9.49 5.14 -7.60
CA ASP A 366 -9.32 3.76 -7.14
C ASP A 366 -9.22 2.80 -8.35
N VAL A 367 -7.98 2.54 -8.77
CA VAL A 367 -7.68 1.63 -9.89
C VAL A 367 -8.11 0.19 -9.62
N ALA A 368 -8.04 -0.27 -8.36
CA ALA A 368 -8.34 -1.65 -8.02
C ALA A 368 -9.83 -1.95 -8.17
N ALA A 369 -10.68 -1.12 -7.56
CA ALA A 369 -12.13 -1.27 -7.66
C ALA A 369 -12.66 -0.82 -9.04
N GLY A 370 -12.04 0.19 -9.66
CA GLY A 370 -12.48 0.73 -10.95
C GLY A 370 -12.22 -0.20 -12.14
N ILE A 371 -11.11 -0.96 -12.11
CA ILE A 371 -10.67 -1.79 -13.25
C ILE A 371 -10.94 -3.28 -13.02
N PHE A 372 -10.65 -3.80 -11.83
CA PHE A 372 -10.62 -5.25 -11.59
C PHE A 372 -11.86 -5.78 -10.88
N ARG A 373 -12.83 -4.94 -10.50
CA ARG A 373 -14.06 -5.40 -9.85
C ARG A 373 -14.99 -6.11 -10.83
N ARG A 374 -15.52 -7.26 -10.40
CA ARG A 374 -16.53 -8.03 -11.15
C ARG A 374 -17.88 -7.92 -10.47
N GLY A 375 -18.89 -7.46 -11.20
CA GLY A 375 -20.27 -7.40 -10.71
C GLY A 375 -20.38 -6.66 -9.36
N THR A 376 -21.01 -7.29 -8.38
CA THR A 376 -21.25 -6.72 -7.04
C THR A 376 -20.26 -7.20 -5.98
N GLU A 377 -19.11 -7.77 -6.37
CA GLU A 377 -18.10 -8.25 -5.40
C GLU A 377 -17.70 -7.17 -4.39
N THR A 378 -17.52 -7.56 -3.14
CA THR A 378 -17.05 -6.67 -2.07
C THR A 378 -15.54 -6.77 -2.00
N PHE A 379 -14.85 -5.72 -2.44
CA PHE A 379 -13.42 -5.58 -2.22
C PHE A 379 -13.22 -5.21 -0.75
N LYS A 380 -12.24 -5.82 -0.08
CA LYS A 380 -11.80 -5.36 1.23
C LYS A 380 -11.18 -3.97 1.04
N VAL A 381 -11.98 -2.95 1.36
CA VAL A 381 -11.46 -1.63 1.72
C VAL A 381 -11.07 -1.77 3.18
N GLU A 382 -9.89 -2.33 3.46
CA GLU A 382 -9.37 -2.21 4.82
C GLU A 382 -9.14 -0.72 5.10
N ASP A 383 -9.56 -0.33 6.29
CA ASP A 383 -9.58 1.01 6.88
C ASP A 383 -8.14 1.53 7.08
N LEU A 384 -7.44 1.71 5.97
CA LEU A 384 -6.03 2.08 5.92
C LEU A 384 -5.97 3.53 5.45
N GLY A 385 -5.32 4.36 6.27
CA GLY A 385 -5.28 5.82 6.14
C GLY A 385 -4.72 6.36 4.81
N PRO A 386 -4.17 7.59 4.80
CA PRO A 386 -3.92 8.36 3.56
C PRO A 386 -2.87 7.79 2.58
N ARG A 387 -2.47 6.51 2.67
CA ARG A 387 -1.52 5.81 1.78
C ARG A 387 -2.15 4.79 0.81
N PHE A 388 -3.42 4.40 1.00
CA PHE A 388 -4.06 3.35 0.19
C PHE A 388 -4.08 3.63 -1.33
N TRP A 389 -4.11 4.90 -1.72
CA TRP A 389 -4.12 5.32 -3.13
C TRP A 389 -2.76 5.21 -3.82
N MET A 390 -1.65 5.30 -3.07
CA MET A 390 -0.30 5.10 -3.63
C MET A 390 -0.02 3.62 -3.89
N ASP A 391 -0.41 2.73 -2.96
CA ASP A 391 -0.15 1.30 -3.11
C ASP A 391 -0.94 0.68 -4.27
N ALA A 392 -2.16 1.18 -4.54
CA ALA A 392 -2.95 0.73 -5.69
C ALA A 392 -2.33 1.15 -7.04
N LEU A 393 -1.69 2.32 -7.13
CA LEU A 393 -0.98 2.78 -8.34
C LEU A 393 0.37 2.08 -8.53
N LEU A 394 1.06 1.73 -7.44
CA LEU A 394 2.35 1.05 -7.48
C LEU A 394 2.23 -0.44 -7.83
N GLY A 395 1.11 -1.09 -7.49
CA GLY A 395 0.89 -2.53 -7.70
C GLY A 395 0.26 -2.92 -9.05
N VAL A 396 -0.10 -1.95 -9.91
CA VAL A 396 -0.76 -2.21 -11.21
C VAL A 396 0.15 -1.81 -12.36
N HIS A 397 0.25 -2.69 -13.35
CA HIS A 397 0.84 -2.36 -14.64
C HIS A 397 -0.28 -2.17 -15.66
N MET A 398 -0.31 -0.99 -16.31
CA MET A 398 -1.34 -0.60 -17.27
C MET A 398 -0.70 -0.30 -18.63
N LEU A 399 -1.14 -1.02 -19.65
CA LEU A 399 -0.81 -0.74 -21.05
C LEU A 399 -2.08 -0.29 -21.78
N ARG A 400 -2.03 0.92 -22.33
CA ARG A 400 -3.13 1.51 -23.12
C ARG A 400 -2.63 1.76 -24.54
N VAL A 401 -3.09 0.95 -25.49
CA VAL A 401 -2.91 1.18 -26.92
C VAL A 401 -4.29 1.22 -27.58
N THR A 402 -4.44 1.96 -28.68
CA THR A 402 -5.74 2.04 -29.36
C THR A 402 -6.18 0.63 -29.75
N GLN A 403 -7.40 0.26 -29.39
CA GLN A 403 -8.01 -1.06 -29.57
C GLN A 403 -7.45 -2.22 -28.72
N TYR A 404 -6.39 -2.01 -27.93
CA TYR A 404 -5.83 -3.04 -27.05
C TYR A 404 -5.35 -2.46 -25.71
N TRP A 405 -6.00 -2.90 -24.66
CA TRP A 405 -5.79 -2.46 -23.29
C TRP A 405 -5.47 -3.69 -22.43
N ASP A 406 -4.40 -3.62 -21.65
CA ASP A 406 -3.94 -4.70 -20.79
C ASP A 406 -3.64 -4.14 -19.40
N ASP A 407 -4.41 -4.57 -18.41
CA ASP A 407 -4.24 -4.18 -17.03
C ASP A 407 -3.92 -5.43 -16.21
N GLU A 408 -2.81 -5.43 -15.49
CA GLU A 408 -2.42 -6.53 -14.61
C GLU A 408 -2.02 -6.05 -13.23
N TRP A 409 -2.38 -6.83 -12.22
CA TRP A 409 -1.80 -6.69 -10.88
C TRP A 409 -0.44 -7.40 -10.85
N GLN A 410 0.60 -6.72 -10.39
CA GLN A 410 1.98 -7.20 -10.50
C GLN A 410 2.27 -8.41 -9.61
N GLU A 411 1.59 -8.54 -8.47
CA GLU A 411 1.74 -9.69 -7.58
C GLU A 411 0.89 -10.88 -8.03
N ALA A 412 1.36 -12.11 -7.78
CA ALA A 412 0.60 -13.32 -8.15
C ALA A 412 -0.68 -13.51 -7.31
N TYR A 413 -0.71 -12.99 -6.09
CA TYR A 413 -1.85 -13.04 -5.18
C TYR A 413 -2.09 -11.67 -4.57
N TRP A 414 -3.35 -11.31 -4.39
CA TRP A 414 -3.75 -10.02 -3.83
C TRP A 414 -4.62 -10.18 -2.57
N ASP A 415 -4.64 -9.14 -1.75
CA ASP A 415 -5.37 -9.08 -0.47
C ASP A 415 -6.78 -8.47 -0.60
N LYS A 416 -7.13 -7.94 -1.79
CA LYS A 416 -8.40 -7.24 -2.06
C LYS A 416 -9.62 -8.14 -1.94
N ILE A 417 -9.45 -9.41 -2.29
CA ILE A 417 -10.46 -10.45 -2.10
C ILE A 417 -9.78 -11.58 -1.33
N THR A 418 -10.29 -11.89 -0.15
CA THR A 418 -9.72 -12.93 0.72
C THR A 418 -10.83 -13.78 1.32
N SER A 419 -10.48 -15.02 1.67
CA SER A 419 -11.33 -15.93 2.44
C SER A 419 -10.76 -16.08 3.84
N THR A 420 -11.57 -15.86 4.87
CA THR A 420 -11.18 -16.11 6.26
C THR A 420 -11.51 -17.55 6.64
N ILE A 421 -10.55 -18.26 7.24
CA ILE A 421 -10.66 -19.64 7.68
C ILE A 421 -10.24 -19.68 9.15
N SER A 422 -11.13 -20.13 10.04
CA SER A 422 -10.82 -20.30 11.46
C SER A 422 -10.57 -21.76 11.78
N VAL A 423 -9.38 -22.09 12.31
CA VAL A 423 -8.97 -23.47 12.58
C VAL A 423 -8.59 -23.61 14.07
N PRO A 424 -9.31 -24.42 14.86
CA PRO A 424 -8.94 -24.70 16.23
C PRO A 424 -7.85 -25.77 16.31
N GLY A 425 -6.90 -25.61 17.23
CA GLY A 425 -5.91 -26.63 17.57
C GLY A 425 -4.61 -26.06 18.11
N ALA A 426 -3.60 -26.91 18.18
CA ALA A 426 -2.22 -26.52 18.36
C ALA A 426 -1.53 -26.46 16.99
N GLN A 427 -0.47 -25.64 16.88
CA GLN A 427 0.17 -25.35 15.61
C GLN A 427 1.69 -25.49 15.68
N VAL A 428 2.24 -26.18 14.68
CA VAL A 428 3.67 -26.26 14.39
C VAL A 428 3.91 -25.86 12.95
N THR A 429 5.10 -25.37 12.64
CA THR A 429 5.38 -24.80 11.33
C THR A 429 6.86 -24.87 10.99
N GLU A 430 7.14 -24.88 9.70
CA GLU A 430 8.49 -24.88 9.14
C GLU A 430 8.60 -23.78 8.09
N THR A 431 9.52 -22.85 8.27
CA THR A 431 9.81 -21.83 7.26
C THR A 431 10.90 -22.31 6.31
N TRP A 432 10.92 -21.82 5.08
CA TRP A 432 11.91 -22.20 4.09
C TRP A 432 12.03 -21.15 2.98
N LEU A 433 13.19 -21.07 2.35
CA LEU A 433 13.45 -20.18 1.22
C LEU A 433 13.06 -20.86 -0.09
N GLN A 434 12.28 -20.16 -0.94
CA GLN A 434 12.03 -20.62 -2.29
C GLN A 434 13.08 -20.08 -3.27
N GLY A 435 13.86 -20.99 -3.86
CA GLY A 435 14.97 -20.63 -4.74
C GLY A 435 14.60 -20.29 -6.19
N GLN A 436 13.45 -20.74 -6.69
CA GLN A 436 13.04 -20.55 -8.09
C GLN A 436 11.52 -20.40 -8.22
N ASP A 437 11.02 -19.88 -9.34
CA ASP A 437 9.59 -19.84 -9.61
C ASP A 437 9.05 -21.27 -9.85
N MET A 438 8.00 -21.67 -9.14
CA MET A 438 7.39 -23.00 -9.33
C MET A 438 5.93 -23.05 -8.88
N TRP A 439 5.23 -24.11 -9.29
CA TRP A 439 3.88 -24.45 -8.81
C TRP A 439 3.92 -25.61 -7.81
N LEU A 440 3.58 -25.36 -6.55
CA LEU A 440 3.52 -26.36 -5.49
C LEU A 440 2.20 -27.12 -5.58
N ASP A 441 2.25 -28.42 -5.83
CA ASP A 441 1.07 -29.29 -5.97
C ASP A 441 0.70 -30.01 -4.66
N ALA A 442 1.70 -30.32 -3.83
CA ALA A 442 1.49 -31.07 -2.60
C ALA A 442 2.63 -30.89 -1.60
N VAL A 443 2.35 -31.23 -0.34
CA VAL A 443 3.32 -31.34 0.74
C VAL A 443 3.26 -32.74 1.34
N GLY A 444 4.41 -33.39 1.40
CA GLY A 444 4.62 -34.66 2.09
C GLY A 444 4.93 -34.42 3.56
N LEU A 445 4.16 -35.06 4.44
CA LEU A 445 4.38 -35.07 5.89
C LEU A 445 4.47 -36.51 6.37
N LYS A 446 5.30 -36.78 7.39
CA LYS A 446 5.38 -38.10 8.03
C LYS A 446 4.84 -38.02 9.44
N PHE A 447 3.97 -38.97 9.78
CA PHE A 447 3.42 -39.11 11.13
C PHE A 447 3.99 -40.37 11.78
N THR A 448 4.59 -40.21 12.95
CA THR A 448 5.16 -41.33 13.73
C THR A 448 4.11 -41.99 14.61
N ARG A 449 3.09 -41.24 15.02
CA ARG A 449 1.92 -41.70 15.76
C ARG A 449 0.69 -40.94 15.32
N LEU A 450 -0.46 -41.59 15.35
CA LEU A 450 -1.74 -41.01 14.96
C LEU A 450 -2.79 -41.26 16.05
N ALA A 451 -3.55 -40.23 16.41
CA ALA A 451 -4.71 -40.34 17.30
C ALA A 451 -5.79 -41.28 16.71
N ASN A 452 -6.79 -41.69 17.47
CA ASN A 452 -7.90 -42.48 16.93
C ASN A 452 -8.82 -41.66 16.00
N THR A 453 -8.95 -40.35 16.25
CA THR A 453 -9.82 -39.43 15.51
C THR A 453 -9.16 -38.05 15.36
N GLY A 454 -9.65 -37.26 14.42
CA GLY A 454 -9.28 -35.85 14.25
C GLY A 454 -8.41 -35.56 13.03
N SER A 455 -8.71 -34.45 12.38
CA SER A 455 -8.10 -34.03 11.12
C SER A 455 -6.83 -33.18 11.34
N VAL A 456 -6.04 -33.05 10.29
CA VAL A 456 -4.89 -32.14 10.24
C VAL A 456 -5.16 -31.08 9.17
N HIS A 457 -5.04 -29.81 9.54
CA HIS A 457 -5.11 -28.70 8.61
C HIS A 457 -3.69 -28.29 8.21
N VAL A 458 -3.45 -28.16 6.90
CA VAL A 458 -2.16 -27.75 6.35
C VAL A 458 -2.36 -26.49 5.54
N ALA A 459 -1.57 -25.46 5.82
CA ALA A 459 -1.58 -24.20 5.11
C ALA A 459 -0.16 -23.81 4.65
N ILE A 460 -0.09 -23.10 3.52
CA ILE A 460 1.11 -22.47 3.00
C ILE A 460 0.90 -20.96 3.07
N CYS A 461 1.77 -20.25 3.76
CA CYS A 461 1.69 -18.81 3.91
C CYS A 461 3.03 -18.12 3.62
N GLU A 462 2.96 -16.82 3.36
CA GLU A 462 4.15 -15.97 3.33
C GLU A 462 4.73 -15.82 4.75
N VAL A 463 5.95 -15.33 4.80
CA VAL A 463 6.71 -15.11 6.04
C VAL A 463 6.87 -13.60 6.22
N SER A 464 6.66 -13.12 7.44
CA SER A 464 6.86 -11.73 7.85
C SER A 464 8.34 -11.32 7.79
N ASP A 465 8.61 -10.01 7.84
CA ASP A 465 9.98 -9.47 7.86
C ASP A 465 10.84 -9.99 9.02
N TYR A 466 10.21 -10.46 10.10
CA TYR A 466 10.86 -11.05 11.26
C TYR A 466 11.13 -12.55 11.12
N GLY A 467 10.83 -13.16 9.98
CA GLY A 467 11.02 -14.59 9.73
C GLY A 467 9.92 -15.49 10.31
N LEU A 468 8.83 -14.93 10.84
CA LEU A 468 7.69 -15.67 11.38
C LEU A 468 6.61 -15.91 10.31
N PRO A 469 5.88 -17.03 10.33
CA PRO A 469 4.75 -17.25 9.43
C PRO A 469 3.67 -16.17 9.58
N ASP A 470 3.14 -15.68 8.46
CA ASP A 470 2.04 -14.71 8.44
C ASP A 470 0.71 -15.38 8.09
N LEU A 471 -0.11 -15.65 9.12
CA LEU A 471 -1.44 -16.23 8.95
C LEU A 471 -2.44 -15.26 8.27
N LYS A 472 -2.10 -13.98 8.10
CA LYS A 472 -2.89 -13.05 7.29
C LYS A 472 -2.54 -13.11 5.80
N SER A 473 -1.49 -13.85 5.44
CA SER A 473 -0.99 -14.02 4.07
C SER A 473 -0.91 -15.50 3.68
N VAL A 474 -2.00 -16.24 3.90
CA VAL A 474 -2.12 -17.64 3.44
C VAL A 474 -2.36 -17.66 1.93
N ILE A 475 -1.68 -18.54 1.22
CA ILE A 475 -1.81 -18.69 -0.24
C ILE A 475 -2.54 -19.99 -0.59
N ALA A 476 -2.28 -21.07 0.16
CA ALA A 476 -2.93 -22.35 -0.02
C ALA A 476 -3.31 -22.95 1.32
N SER A 477 -4.42 -23.68 1.38
CA SER A 477 -4.79 -24.45 2.56
C SER A 477 -5.59 -25.70 2.17
N THR A 478 -5.54 -26.73 3.01
CA THR A 478 -6.35 -27.93 2.87
C THR A 478 -6.51 -28.64 4.22
N THR A 479 -7.56 -29.44 4.35
CA THR A 479 -7.78 -30.28 5.54
C THR A 479 -7.72 -31.74 5.15
N VAL A 480 -6.85 -32.49 5.81
CA VAL A 480 -6.70 -33.93 5.63
C VAL A 480 -7.42 -34.65 6.77
N THR A 481 -8.40 -35.47 6.41
CA THR A 481 -9.13 -36.27 7.38
C THR A 481 -8.28 -37.40 7.92
N ARG A 482 -8.65 -37.91 9.10
CA ARG A 482 -7.88 -38.93 9.81
C ARG A 482 -7.59 -40.19 8.98
N GLU A 483 -8.53 -40.60 8.13
CA GLU A 483 -8.43 -41.84 7.35
C GLU A 483 -7.43 -41.75 6.20
N LYS A 484 -7.03 -40.53 5.82
CA LYS A 484 -6.05 -40.26 4.78
C LYS A 484 -4.63 -40.10 5.32
N LEU A 485 -4.47 -39.98 6.64
CA LEU A 485 -3.17 -39.93 7.29
C LEU A 485 -2.55 -41.32 7.33
N LYS A 486 -1.27 -41.42 6.97
CA LYS A 486 -0.50 -42.65 7.01
C LYS A 486 0.47 -42.64 8.18
N LEU A 487 0.61 -43.80 8.81
CA LEU A 487 1.58 -44.05 9.87
C LEU A 487 2.90 -44.49 9.26
N THR A 488 4.03 -43.92 9.68
CA THR A 488 5.42 -44.17 9.21
C THR A 488 5.71 -43.89 7.73
N ASP A 489 4.75 -44.09 6.85
CA ASP A 489 4.79 -43.69 5.45
C ASP A 489 4.50 -42.20 5.28
N GLU A 490 4.95 -41.67 4.15
CA GLU A 490 4.67 -40.30 3.77
C GLU A 490 3.17 -40.11 3.42
N THR A 491 2.55 -39.17 4.13
CA THR A 491 1.23 -38.64 3.81
C THR A 491 1.40 -37.49 2.83
N VAL A 492 1.07 -37.72 1.56
CA VAL A 492 1.13 -36.70 0.51
C VAL A 492 -0.15 -35.87 0.55
N VAL A 493 -0.07 -34.70 1.16
CA VAL A 493 -1.15 -33.73 1.31
C VAL A 493 -1.26 -32.94 0.01
N SER A 494 -2.28 -33.25 -0.80
CA SER A 494 -2.52 -32.53 -2.06
C SER A 494 -3.11 -31.15 -1.77
N LEU A 495 -2.48 -30.13 -2.36
CA LEU A 495 -2.95 -28.75 -2.33
C LEU A 495 -3.60 -28.43 -3.69
N GLN A 496 -4.34 -27.32 -3.74
CA GLN A 496 -4.53 -26.65 -5.02
C GLN A 496 -3.14 -26.19 -5.49
N PRO A 497 -2.76 -26.43 -6.76
CA PRO A 497 -1.47 -25.98 -7.24
C PRO A 497 -1.32 -24.48 -7.05
N THR A 498 -0.26 -24.09 -6.35
CA THR A 498 -0.05 -22.72 -5.90
C THR A 498 1.30 -22.24 -6.38
N PHE A 499 1.32 -21.14 -7.11
CA PHE A 499 2.54 -20.48 -7.55
C PHE A 499 3.32 -19.94 -6.36
N LEU A 500 4.63 -20.14 -6.38
CA LEU A 500 5.57 -19.64 -5.40
C LEU A 500 6.69 -18.91 -6.15
N SER A 501 6.97 -17.69 -5.72
CA SER A 501 7.97 -16.83 -6.34
C SER A 501 9.37 -17.13 -5.80
N ALA A 502 10.36 -17.07 -6.68
CA ALA A 502 11.76 -17.11 -6.32
C ALA A 502 12.14 -15.97 -5.36
N GLY A 503 13.05 -16.24 -4.43
CA GLY A 503 13.60 -15.25 -3.50
C GLY A 503 12.70 -14.92 -2.30
N LYS A 504 11.45 -15.42 -2.27
CA LYS A 504 10.56 -15.29 -1.11
C LYS A 504 10.73 -16.46 -0.13
N ARG A 505 10.44 -16.21 1.15
CA ARG A 505 10.31 -17.26 2.17
C ARG A 505 8.83 -17.61 2.36
N TYR A 506 8.57 -18.90 2.51
CA TYR A 506 7.24 -19.45 2.78
C TYR A 506 7.28 -20.30 4.04
N ALA A 507 6.11 -20.56 4.61
CA ALA A 507 5.95 -21.45 5.75
C ALA A 507 4.93 -22.54 5.47
N THR A 508 5.26 -23.76 5.88
CA THR A 508 4.34 -24.89 5.95
C THR A 508 3.77 -24.95 7.36
N VAL A 509 2.50 -24.61 7.51
CA VAL A 509 1.80 -24.55 8.79
C VAL A 509 0.94 -25.79 8.97
N VAL A 510 1.11 -26.51 10.07
CA VAL A 510 0.34 -27.70 10.42
C VAL A 510 -0.44 -27.43 11.71
N THR A 511 -1.77 -27.49 11.63
CA THR A 511 -2.67 -27.23 12.76
C THR A 511 -3.55 -28.44 13.04
N THR A 512 -3.62 -28.90 14.28
CA THR A 512 -4.54 -29.97 14.70
C THR A 512 -4.86 -29.89 16.18
N ALA A 513 -6.09 -30.28 16.55
CA ALA A 513 -6.50 -30.45 17.94
C ALA A 513 -6.34 -31.90 18.45
N ALA A 514 -5.98 -32.82 17.55
CA ALA A 514 -5.84 -34.24 17.85
C ALA A 514 -4.39 -34.62 18.18
N ASP A 515 -4.23 -35.72 18.91
CA ASP A 515 -2.94 -36.24 19.38
C ASP A 515 -2.13 -36.93 18.25
N HIS A 516 -1.82 -36.17 17.20
CA HIS A 516 -0.96 -36.60 16.10
C HIS A 516 0.49 -36.19 16.37
N TRP A 517 1.41 -37.08 16.00
CA TRP A 517 2.85 -36.86 16.14
C TRP A 517 3.49 -36.76 14.77
N VAL A 518 4.19 -35.65 14.54
CA VAL A 518 4.92 -35.40 13.30
C VAL A 518 6.39 -35.78 13.47
N ALA A 519 6.97 -36.33 12.40
CA ALA A 519 8.39 -36.65 12.37
C ALA A 519 9.23 -35.37 12.25
N THR A 520 10.34 -35.31 12.96
CA THR A 520 11.31 -34.20 12.90
C THR A 520 12.67 -34.69 12.42
N VAL A 521 13.38 -33.75 11.80
CA VAL A 521 14.72 -33.90 11.24
C VAL A 521 15.70 -33.10 12.10
N SER A 522 16.98 -33.47 12.13
CA SER A 522 18.00 -32.66 12.80
C SER A 522 18.17 -31.32 12.09
N GLY A 523 18.19 -30.22 12.84
CA GLY A 523 18.29 -28.84 12.33
C GLY A 523 19.51 -28.61 11.41
N ALA A 524 20.58 -29.39 11.60
CA ALA A 524 21.77 -29.32 10.77
C ALA A 524 21.55 -29.83 9.33
N GLN A 525 20.49 -30.61 9.06
CA GLN A 525 20.20 -31.15 7.73
C GLN A 525 19.48 -30.15 6.82
N PHE A 526 18.76 -29.17 7.39
CA PHE A 526 18.04 -28.16 6.61
C PHE A 526 18.31 -26.73 7.11
N PRO A 527 19.55 -26.22 6.94
CA PRO A 527 19.99 -24.93 7.50
C PRO A 527 19.27 -23.71 6.89
N GLN A 528 18.50 -23.90 5.81
CA GLN A 528 17.72 -22.83 5.19
C GLN A 528 16.33 -22.69 5.81
N GLY A 529 15.92 -23.63 6.67
CA GLY A 529 14.64 -23.62 7.37
C GLY A 529 14.73 -23.21 8.82
N THR A 530 13.58 -23.14 9.45
CA THR A 530 13.45 -22.87 10.89
C THR A 530 12.09 -23.39 11.33
N PHE A 531 12.11 -24.25 12.36
CA PHE A 531 10.92 -24.76 13.00
C PHE A 531 10.36 -23.77 14.03
N PHE A 532 9.04 -23.60 14.05
CA PHE A 532 8.35 -22.86 15.09
C PHE A 532 7.16 -23.65 15.63
N TYR A 533 6.75 -23.26 16.84
CA TYR A 533 5.54 -23.74 17.51
C TYR A 533 4.89 -22.57 18.25
N VAL A 534 3.59 -22.71 18.53
CA VAL A 534 2.81 -21.68 19.22
C VAL A 534 2.68 -22.01 20.71
N LEU A 535 2.96 -21.05 21.59
CA LEU A 535 2.58 -21.08 23.00
C LEU A 535 1.80 -19.80 23.32
N ASP A 536 0.78 -19.91 24.16
CA ASP A 536 -0.09 -18.78 24.58
C ASP A 536 -0.59 -17.89 23.42
N GLY A 537 -0.85 -18.49 22.25
CA GLY A 537 -1.37 -17.78 21.06
C GLY A 537 -0.34 -17.04 20.22
N ALA A 538 0.96 -17.13 20.53
CA ALA A 538 2.04 -16.51 19.77
C ALA A 538 3.14 -17.52 19.37
N TYR A 539 3.73 -17.31 18.19
CA TYR A 539 4.93 -18.05 17.78
C TYR A 539 6.08 -17.77 18.75
N GLN A 540 6.74 -18.84 19.18
CA GLN A 540 7.92 -18.75 20.03
C GLN A 540 9.18 -18.47 19.20
N GLN A 541 10.32 -18.25 19.86
CA GLN A 541 11.60 -18.17 19.17
C GLN A 541 11.86 -19.47 18.39
N GLY A 542 12.32 -19.33 17.14
CA GLY A 542 12.58 -20.46 16.25
C GLY A 542 13.56 -21.47 16.85
N ASP A 543 13.25 -22.75 16.67
CA ASP A 543 14.08 -23.85 17.14
C ASP A 543 15.03 -24.27 16.01
N ALA A 544 16.33 -23.99 16.20
CA ALA A 544 17.37 -24.33 15.23
C ALA A 544 17.92 -25.76 15.39
N THR A 545 17.44 -26.52 16.38
CA THR A 545 17.97 -27.87 16.66
C THR A 545 17.23 -28.97 15.92
N ARG A 546 16.01 -28.69 15.47
CA ARG A 546 15.13 -29.63 14.77
C ARG A 546 14.30 -28.90 13.73
N ASP A 547 14.02 -29.59 12.63
CA ASP A 547 13.12 -29.12 11.56
C ASP A 547 11.96 -30.11 11.39
N LEU A 548 10.86 -29.64 10.81
CA LEU A 548 9.76 -30.52 10.40
C LEU A 548 10.22 -31.43 9.25
N TYR A 549 9.88 -32.72 9.29
CA TYR A 549 9.98 -33.53 8.08
C TYR A 549 8.94 -33.03 7.07
N MET A 550 9.41 -32.41 5.99
CA MET A 550 8.57 -32.02 4.87
C MET A 550 9.23 -32.36 3.54
N LYS A 551 8.38 -32.74 2.57
CA LYS A 551 8.76 -32.94 1.18
C LYS A 551 7.83 -32.15 0.27
N LEU A 552 8.34 -31.14 -0.40
CA LEU A 552 7.55 -30.30 -1.29
C LEU A 552 7.50 -30.92 -2.69
N TYR A 553 6.31 -31.00 -3.28
CA TYR A 553 6.12 -31.51 -4.63
C TYR A 553 5.72 -30.39 -5.58
N ARG A 554 6.47 -30.26 -6.68
CA ARG A 554 6.18 -29.31 -7.75
C ARG A 554 5.38 -29.95 -8.89
N CYS A 555 4.81 -29.08 -9.72
CA CYS A 555 4.28 -29.44 -11.03
C CYS A 555 5.42 -29.49 -12.06
N LYS A 556 5.60 -30.62 -12.75
CA LYS A 556 6.46 -30.76 -13.93
C LYS A 556 5.59 -30.83 -15.18
N PHE A 557 5.57 -29.76 -15.96
CA PHE A 557 4.74 -29.65 -17.16
C PHE A 557 5.29 -30.51 -18.29
N ARG A 558 4.38 -31.13 -19.06
CA ARG A 558 4.75 -32.09 -20.12
C ARG A 558 5.36 -31.45 -21.36
N SER A 559 5.04 -30.18 -21.62
CA SER A 559 5.50 -29.42 -22.79
C SER A 559 5.88 -28.00 -22.36
N SER A 560 6.83 -27.36 -23.05
CA SER A 560 7.20 -25.94 -22.87
C SER A 560 6.24 -24.97 -23.58
N ARG A 561 5.44 -25.45 -24.52
CA ARG A 561 4.38 -24.69 -25.17
C ARG A 561 3.13 -25.55 -25.30
N THR A 562 2.00 -25.00 -24.87
CA THR A 562 0.70 -25.70 -24.91
C THR A 562 -0.37 -24.75 -25.41
N VAL A 563 -1.19 -25.23 -26.34
CA VAL A 563 -2.33 -24.48 -26.88
C VAL A 563 -3.61 -25.19 -26.44
N ILE A 564 -4.48 -24.47 -25.76
CA ILE A 564 -5.72 -25.01 -25.20
C ILE A 564 -6.90 -24.26 -25.81
N ASN A 565 -7.83 -25.01 -26.40
CA ASN A 565 -9.03 -24.43 -27.01
C ASN A 565 -10.06 -24.11 -25.93
N LEU A 566 -10.57 -22.88 -25.95
CA LEU A 566 -11.60 -22.39 -25.06
C LEU A 566 -12.95 -22.40 -25.77
N SER A 567 -14.02 -22.29 -24.99
CA SER A 567 -15.37 -22.14 -25.52
C SER A 567 -15.45 -20.95 -26.47
N GLN A 568 -16.12 -21.15 -27.61
CA GLN A 568 -16.28 -20.11 -28.63
C GLN A 568 -17.10 -18.93 -28.10
N LEU A 569 -16.77 -17.73 -28.60
CA LEU A 569 -17.49 -16.50 -28.28
C LEU A 569 -18.61 -16.29 -29.29
N SER A 570 -19.76 -15.81 -28.81
CA SER A 570 -20.93 -15.57 -29.66
C SER A 570 -21.67 -14.30 -29.26
N LEU A 571 -22.10 -13.52 -30.26
CA LEU A 571 -22.96 -12.36 -30.07
C LEU A 571 -23.84 -12.15 -31.30
N SER A 572 -25.16 -12.09 -31.08
CA SER A 572 -26.10 -11.73 -32.13
C SER A 572 -25.85 -10.29 -32.61
N GLY A 573 -25.78 -10.10 -33.93
CA GLY A 573 -25.45 -8.80 -34.53
C GLY A 573 -23.96 -8.49 -34.62
N GLY A 574 -23.08 -9.43 -34.24
CA GLY A 574 -21.63 -9.34 -34.43
C GLY A 574 -20.85 -8.78 -33.25
N ILE A 575 -19.59 -9.21 -33.10
CA ILE A 575 -18.68 -8.83 -32.01
C ILE A 575 -17.73 -7.70 -32.48
N LEU A 576 -17.68 -6.59 -31.75
CA LEU A 576 -16.71 -5.49 -31.97
C LEU A 576 -15.81 -5.20 -30.77
N SER A 577 -16.10 -5.84 -29.63
CA SER A 577 -15.36 -5.71 -28.39
C SER A 577 -15.33 -7.04 -27.65
N ILE A 578 -14.17 -7.35 -27.08
CA ILE A 578 -13.91 -8.48 -26.18
C ILE A 578 -13.27 -7.89 -24.93
N ASP A 579 -13.85 -8.18 -23.77
CA ASP A 579 -13.35 -7.82 -22.46
C ASP A 579 -13.16 -9.11 -21.65
N LEU A 580 -11.91 -9.53 -21.53
CA LEU A 580 -11.51 -10.73 -20.82
C LEU A 580 -10.95 -10.32 -19.47
N MET A 581 -11.66 -10.67 -18.40
CA MET A 581 -11.14 -10.56 -17.05
C MET A 581 -10.82 -11.95 -16.56
N SER A 582 -9.56 -12.18 -16.21
CA SER A 582 -9.11 -13.47 -15.71
C SER A 582 -8.29 -13.34 -14.44
N GLY A 583 -8.52 -14.26 -13.49
CA GLY A 583 -7.47 -14.58 -12.54
C GLY A 583 -6.39 -15.34 -13.30
N ALA A 584 -5.18 -14.78 -13.39
CA ALA A 584 -4.07 -15.43 -14.08
C ALA A 584 -2.76 -15.18 -13.33
N VAL A 585 -1.90 -16.19 -13.30
CA VAL A 585 -0.50 -16.00 -12.88
C VAL A 585 0.36 -16.24 -14.09
N VAL A 586 1.12 -15.21 -14.46
CA VAL A 586 2.10 -15.26 -15.54
C VAL A 586 3.48 -15.03 -14.93
N PRO A 587 4.27 -16.09 -14.71
CA PRO A 587 5.62 -15.96 -14.19
C PRO A 587 6.49 -15.12 -15.14
N SER A 588 7.48 -14.41 -14.60
CA SER A 588 8.28 -13.41 -15.35
C SER A 588 8.96 -13.95 -16.63
N ALA A 589 9.33 -15.23 -16.63
CA ALA A 589 9.95 -15.92 -17.77
C ALA A 589 8.94 -16.59 -18.73
N CYS A 590 7.63 -16.43 -18.50
CA CYS A 590 6.57 -17.06 -19.25
C CYS A 590 5.71 -16.02 -19.99
N SER A 591 4.88 -16.48 -20.93
CA SER A 591 3.88 -15.64 -21.58
C SER A 591 2.56 -16.38 -21.74
N LEU A 592 1.48 -15.63 -21.54
CA LEU A 592 0.11 -16.08 -21.77
C LEU A 592 -0.54 -15.15 -22.78
N SER A 593 -0.95 -15.70 -23.92
CA SER A 593 -1.68 -14.96 -24.95
C SER A 593 -3.01 -15.62 -25.29
N PHE A 594 -3.95 -14.79 -25.73
CA PHE A 594 -5.25 -15.22 -26.23
C PHE A 594 -5.33 -14.95 -27.72
N GLU A 595 -5.82 -15.94 -28.47
CA GLU A 595 -5.92 -15.86 -29.92
C GLU A 595 -7.36 -16.12 -30.35
N ILE A 596 -7.81 -15.33 -31.33
CA ILE A 596 -9.12 -15.46 -31.97
C ILE A 596 -8.95 -15.92 -33.41
N GLN A 597 -9.91 -16.68 -33.93
CA GLN A 597 -9.89 -17.10 -35.33
C GLN A 597 -10.83 -16.24 -36.18
N VAL A 598 -10.30 -15.66 -37.26
CA VAL A 598 -11.06 -14.90 -38.26
C VAL A 598 -10.69 -15.41 -39.64
N ALA A 599 -11.69 -15.75 -40.46
CA ALA A 599 -11.50 -16.32 -41.80
C ALA A 599 -10.55 -17.52 -41.87
N GLY A 600 -10.53 -18.36 -40.82
CA GLY A 600 -9.68 -19.55 -40.72
C GLY A 600 -8.26 -19.30 -40.21
N ILE A 601 -7.83 -18.05 -40.05
CA ILE A 601 -6.50 -17.67 -39.55
C ILE A 601 -6.60 -17.26 -38.08
N TRP A 602 -5.62 -17.68 -37.27
CA TRP A 602 -5.52 -17.33 -35.85
C TRP A 602 -4.71 -16.04 -35.67
N TYR A 603 -5.27 -15.10 -34.93
CA TYR A 603 -4.65 -13.81 -34.63
C TYR A 603 -4.48 -13.65 -33.12
N ASN A 604 -3.31 -13.20 -32.71
CA ASN A 604 -3.05 -12.85 -31.31
C ASN A 604 -3.69 -11.50 -31.01
N MET A 605 -4.49 -11.44 -29.94
CA MET A 605 -5.16 -10.20 -29.52
C MET A 605 -4.16 -9.10 -29.13
N GLN A 606 -2.95 -9.46 -28.69
CA GLN A 606 -1.88 -8.53 -28.33
C GLN A 606 -1.19 -7.90 -29.55
N ASP A 607 -1.36 -8.45 -30.75
CA ASP A 607 -0.80 -7.86 -31.96
C ASP A 607 -1.59 -6.61 -32.39
N THR A 608 -1.11 -5.46 -31.93
CA THR A 608 -1.74 -4.14 -32.14
C THR A 608 -1.74 -3.68 -33.60
N GLY A 609 -0.94 -4.31 -34.48
CA GLY A 609 -0.95 -4.04 -35.92
C GLY A 609 -2.10 -4.74 -36.67
N SER A 610 -2.81 -5.66 -36.01
CA SER A 610 -3.69 -6.64 -36.64
C SER A 610 -5.10 -6.62 -36.03
N TYR A 611 -5.80 -5.48 -36.06
CA TYR A 611 -7.20 -5.41 -35.62
C TYR A 611 -8.16 -6.13 -36.57
N MET A 612 -8.86 -7.17 -36.08
CA MET A 612 -9.64 -8.08 -36.93
C MET A 612 -11.18 -7.99 -36.77
N LEU A 613 -11.70 -7.46 -35.66
CA LEU A 613 -13.14 -7.58 -35.32
C LEU A 613 -14.10 -6.75 -36.21
N GLY A 614 -13.57 -5.88 -37.08
CA GLY A 614 -14.35 -5.07 -38.02
C GLY A 614 -13.65 -4.87 -39.36
N GLN A 615 -12.59 -5.63 -39.64
CA GLN A 615 -11.80 -5.44 -40.85
C GLN A 615 -12.60 -5.82 -42.10
N GLY A 616 -12.48 -5.03 -43.17
CA GLY A 616 -13.23 -5.27 -44.41
C GLY A 616 -14.75 -5.07 -44.26
N GLY A 617 -15.22 -4.41 -43.20
CA GLY A 617 -16.64 -4.14 -42.96
C GLY A 617 -17.43 -5.33 -42.40
N THR A 618 -16.80 -6.49 -42.20
CA THR A 618 -17.46 -7.68 -41.66
C THR A 618 -17.41 -7.68 -40.13
N ILE A 619 -18.53 -7.96 -39.47
CA ILE A 619 -18.61 -8.08 -38.01
C ILE A 619 -18.92 -9.55 -37.66
N PRO A 620 -17.96 -10.32 -37.14
CA PRO A 620 -18.14 -11.77 -36.92
C PRO A 620 -19.10 -12.03 -35.75
N PRO A 621 -20.18 -12.83 -35.92
CA PRO A 621 -21.10 -13.20 -34.84
C PRO A 621 -20.58 -14.34 -33.96
N LEU A 622 -19.61 -15.11 -34.45
CA LEU A 622 -18.99 -16.25 -33.78
C LEU A 622 -17.47 -16.17 -33.94
N LEU A 623 -16.75 -16.38 -32.85
CA LEU A 623 -15.28 -16.37 -32.81
C LEU A 623 -14.76 -17.55 -31.98
N PRO A 624 -14.08 -18.53 -32.61
CA PRO A 624 -13.27 -19.49 -31.89
C PRO A 624 -12.18 -18.79 -31.09
N LEU A 625 -11.95 -19.25 -29.86
CA LEU A 625 -10.99 -18.69 -28.91
C LEU A 625 -10.05 -19.78 -28.41
N ARG A 626 -8.76 -19.47 -28.27
CA ARG A 626 -7.79 -20.35 -27.60
C ARG A 626 -6.82 -19.55 -26.74
N ALA A 627 -6.28 -20.21 -25.73
CA ALA A 627 -5.20 -19.69 -24.90
C ALA A 627 -3.88 -20.41 -25.28
N VAL A 628 -2.81 -19.64 -25.43
CA VAL A 628 -1.47 -20.13 -25.72
C VAL A 628 -0.61 -19.91 -24.48
N PHE A 629 -0.18 -21.02 -23.88
CA PHE A 629 0.70 -21.06 -22.72
C PHE A 629 2.13 -21.30 -23.21
N ASN A 630 3.01 -20.34 -22.95
CA ASN A 630 4.43 -20.41 -23.23
C ASN A 630 5.21 -20.31 -21.91
N GLY A 631 6.07 -21.29 -21.65
CA GLY A 631 6.91 -21.32 -20.45
C GLY A 631 8.00 -22.37 -20.58
N SER A 632 8.29 -23.07 -19.49
CA SER A 632 9.21 -24.21 -19.45
C SER A 632 8.50 -25.44 -18.88
N GLN A 633 9.20 -26.56 -18.81
CA GLN A 633 8.65 -27.73 -18.11
C GLN A 633 8.62 -27.55 -16.59
N ASP A 634 9.37 -26.59 -16.04
CA ASP A 634 9.43 -26.33 -14.59
C ASP A 634 8.45 -25.27 -14.12
N VAL A 635 8.02 -24.38 -15.03
CA VAL A 635 7.10 -23.29 -14.73
C VAL A 635 6.27 -22.89 -15.95
N MET A 636 4.97 -22.69 -15.75
CA MET A 636 4.00 -22.30 -16.77
C MET A 636 3.05 -21.22 -16.26
N PRO A 637 2.39 -20.44 -17.14
CA PRO A 637 1.23 -19.65 -16.76
C PRO A 637 0.03 -20.54 -16.38
N ALA A 638 -0.89 -19.98 -15.59
CA ALA A 638 -2.15 -20.63 -15.24
C ALA A 638 -3.31 -19.64 -15.24
N ILE A 639 -4.54 -20.14 -15.45
CA ILE A 639 -5.77 -19.32 -15.47
C ILE A 639 -6.79 -19.90 -14.50
N ASN A 640 -7.35 -19.10 -13.60
CA ASN A 640 -8.47 -19.48 -12.75
C ASN A 640 -9.78 -19.30 -13.50
N THR A 641 -10.35 -20.39 -13.99
CA THR A 641 -11.60 -20.39 -14.78
C THR A 641 -12.85 -20.01 -13.98
N LEU A 642 -12.86 -20.22 -12.65
CA LEU A 642 -14.01 -19.85 -11.81
C LEU A 642 -14.10 -18.32 -11.61
N ASP A 643 -12.94 -17.68 -11.44
CA ASP A 643 -12.84 -16.23 -11.25
C ASP A 643 -12.62 -15.44 -12.54
N SER A 644 -12.83 -16.09 -13.69
CA SER A 644 -12.66 -15.47 -15.00
C SER A 644 -13.97 -15.37 -15.78
N SER A 645 -14.14 -14.27 -16.50
CA SER A 645 -15.28 -14.01 -17.38
C SER A 645 -14.84 -13.31 -18.65
N ILE A 646 -15.47 -13.66 -19.76
CA ILE A 646 -15.32 -12.97 -21.04
C ILE A 646 -16.65 -12.30 -21.36
N THR A 647 -16.60 -11.00 -21.61
CA THR A 647 -17.74 -10.23 -22.09
C THR A 647 -17.46 -9.82 -23.53
N VAL A 648 -18.34 -10.21 -24.44
CA VAL A 648 -18.33 -9.73 -25.81
C VAL A 648 -19.43 -8.70 -26.00
N SER A 649 -19.14 -7.63 -26.72
CA SER A 649 -20.12 -6.57 -26.94
C SER A 649 -20.02 -5.92 -28.31
N ARG A 650 -21.09 -5.19 -28.63
CA ARG A 650 -21.18 -4.32 -29.80
C ARG A 650 -21.67 -2.93 -29.36
N PRO A 651 -20.95 -1.85 -29.70
CA PRO A 651 -21.40 -0.49 -29.40
C PRO A 651 -22.73 -0.16 -30.04
N GLY A 652 -23.52 0.67 -29.35
CA GLY A 652 -24.66 1.35 -29.93
C GLY A 652 -24.27 2.48 -30.86
N LEU A 653 -25.27 2.99 -31.56
CA LEU A 653 -25.13 4.10 -32.50
C LEU A 653 -25.43 5.47 -31.88
N ALA A 654 -25.96 5.47 -30.65
CA ALA A 654 -26.29 6.67 -29.92
C ALA A 654 -25.96 6.50 -28.44
N GLN A 655 -25.59 7.60 -27.80
CA GLN A 655 -25.28 7.71 -26.39
C GLN A 655 -25.95 8.96 -25.85
N ARG A 656 -26.37 8.90 -24.58
CA ARG A 656 -26.84 10.06 -23.84
C ARG A 656 -26.36 9.97 -22.40
N HIS A 657 -25.80 11.05 -21.88
CA HIS A 657 -25.27 11.15 -20.51
C HIS A 657 -25.96 12.30 -19.80
N ILE A 658 -26.49 12.00 -18.62
CA ILE A 658 -26.99 13.00 -17.69
C ILE A 658 -25.97 13.15 -16.56
N SER A 659 -25.48 14.37 -16.32
CA SER A 659 -24.61 14.65 -15.19
C SER A 659 -25.38 14.65 -13.87
N THR A 660 -24.66 14.51 -12.76
CA THR A 660 -25.20 14.89 -11.45
C THR A 660 -25.48 16.40 -11.40
N THR A 661 -26.26 16.83 -10.40
CA THR A 661 -26.63 18.24 -10.23
C THR A 661 -25.40 19.10 -9.92
N ARG A 662 -25.17 20.11 -10.76
CA ARG A 662 -24.21 21.18 -10.52
C ARG A 662 -24.90 22.33 -9.79
N THR A 663 -24.33 22.77 -8.68
CA THR A 663 -24.79 23.94 -7.89
C THR A 663 -23.70 25.00 -7.91
N LEU A 664 -23.97 26.17 -8.48
CA LEU A 664 -23.05 27.31 -8.46
C LEU A 664 -23.12 28.04 -7.11
N PRO A 665 -22.00 28.62 -6.63
CA PRO A 665 -22.02 29.45 -5.43
C PRO A 665 -22.82 30.76 -5.64
N THR A 666 -22.81 31.30 -6.87
CA THR A 666 -23.63 32.45 -7.26
C THR A 666 -24.48 32.12 -8.49
N ALA A 667 -25.72 32.60 -8.53
CA ALA A 667 -26.59 32.38 -9.69
C ALA A 667 -26.02 33.07 -10.95
N SER A 668 -25.94 32.35 -12.07
CA SER A 668 -25.39 32.86 -13.33
C SER A 668 -26.45 32.84 -14.44
N SER A 669 -26.42 33.87 -15.29
CA SER A 669 -27.23 33.94 -16.52
C SER A 669 -26.44 33.53 -17.78
N GLN A 670 -25.14 33.27 -17.65
CA GLN A 670 -24.27 32.84 -18.74
C GLN A 670 -23.40 31.66 -18.30
N ILE A 671 -23.70 30.48 -18.83
CA ILE A 671 -22.97 29.26 -18.49
C ILE A 671 -22.27 28.74 -19.73
N ARG A 672 -21.05 28.26 -19.57
CA ARG A 672 -20.24 27.69 -20.65
C ARG A 672 -19.73 26.32 -20.28
N VAL A 673 -19.70 25.43 -21.26
CA VAL A 673 -19.13 24.09 -21.12
C VAL A 673 -18.29 23.77 -22.35
N THR A 674 -17.09 23.25 -22.12
CA THR A 674 -16.21 22.73 -23.16
C THR A 674 -16.10 21.23 -23.00
N MET A 675 -16.35 20.53 -24.10
CA MET A 675 -16.16 19.09 -24.24
C MET A 675 -14.95 18.84 -25.13
N HIS A 676 -14.14 17.85 -24.76
CA HIS A 676 -13.06 17.36 -25.59
C HIS A 676 -13.41 15.97 -26.12
N TYR A 677 -13.37 15.83 -27.44
CA TYR A 677 -13.67 14.58 -28.14
C TYR A 677 -12.41 14.03 -28.80
N GLU A 678 -12.26 12.70 -28.75
CA GLU A 678 -11.14 11.98 -29.35
C GLU A 678 -11.65 10.90 -30.32
N ALA A 679 -10.90 10.67 -31.40
CA ALA A 679 -11.31 9.84 -32.55
C ALA A 679 -12.60 10.29 -33.25
N PHE A 680 -12.88 11.59 -33.25
CA PHE A 680 -14.05 12.19 -33.91
C PHE A 680 -13.84 12.29 -35.42
N ASP A 681 -14.78 11.76 -36.19
CA ASP A 681 -14.87 11.80 -37.66
C ASP A 681 -16.20 12.45 -38.06
N ALA A 682 -16.15 13.69 -38.54
CA ALA A 682 -17.34 14.48 -38.86
C ALA A 682 -18.23 13.88 -39.96
N ALA A 683 -17.73 12.92 -40.75
CA ALA A 683 -18.55 12.20 -41.73
C ALA A 683 -19.46 11.15 -41.08
N PHE A 684 -19.14 10.69 -39.88
CA PHE A 684 -19.88 9.63 -39.18
C PHE A 684 -20.49 10.11 -37.87
N HIS A 685 -19.93 11.14 -37.24
CA HIS A 685 -20.19 11.48 -35.84
C HIS A 685 -20.90 12.81 -35.67
N THR A 686 -21.79 12.87 -34.68
CA THR A 686 -22.34 14.14 -34.17
C THR A 686 -22.30 14.15 -32.64
N ALA A 687 -22.13 15.35 -32.06
CA ALA A 687 -22.09 15.55 -30.62
C ALA A 687 -22.84 16.83 -30.24
N THR A 688 -23.69 16.76 -29.22
CA THR A 688 -24.51 17.87 -28.75
C THR A 688 -24.52 17.92 -27.23
N VAL A 689 -24.69 19.12 -26.67
CA VAL A 689 -24.86 19.35 -25.23
C VAL A 689 -26.05 20.27 -25.03
N LYS A 690 -26.90 19.95 -24.06
CA LYS A 690 -28.00 20.77 -23.58
C LYS A 690 -27.87 21.01 -22.09
N LEU A 691 -28.45 22.12 -21.64
CA LEU A 691 -28.51 22.48 -20.22
C LEU A 691 -29.91 22.17 -19.69
N LEU A 692 -29.99 21.33 -18.65
CA LEU A 692 -31.22 21.00 -17.95
C LEU A 692 -31.35 21.84 -16.67
N SER A 693 -32.47 22.54 -16.48
CA SER A 693 -32.71 23.42 -15.34
C SER A 693 -34.20 23.44 -14.93
N GLY A 694 -34.54 24.25 -13.92
CA GLY A 694 -35.90 24.35 -13.38
C GLY A 694 -36.26 23.22 -12.42
N VAL A 695 -37.53 23.16 -12.00
CA VAL A 695 -38.03 22.15 -11.07
C VAL A 695 -37.84 20.76 -11.69
N SER A 696 -37.20 19.86 -10.93
CA SER A 696 -36.84 18.50 -11.37
C SER A 696 -36.01 18.45 -12.66
N PHE A 697 -35.33 19.55 -13.04
CA PHE A 697 -34.52 19.65 -14.27
C PHE A 697 -35.31 19.40 -15.56
N ALA A 698 -36.60 19.74 -15.58
CA ALA A 698 -37.49 19.51 -16.73
C ALA A 698 -37.28 20.49 -17.91
N THR A 699 -36.65 21.65 -17.67
CA THR A 699 -36.41 22.65 -18.72
C THR A 699 -35.12 22.32 -19.46
N SER A 700 -35.20 22.00 -20.75
CA SER A 700 -34.04 21.73 -21.61
C SER A 700 -33.72 22.95 -22.49
N THR A 701 -32.54 23.53 -22.33
CA THR A 701 -32.06 24.68 -23.09
C THR A 701 -30.96 24.26 -24.08
N ASN A 702 -31.07 24.71 -25.33
CA ASN A 702 -30.03 24.54 -26.35
C ASN A 702 -28.96 25.64 -26.22
N PRO A 703 -27.71 25.39 -26.64
CA PRO A 703 -26.66 26.40 -26.64
C PRO A 703 -27.04 27.56 -27.57
N THR A 704 -26.77 28.79 -27.13
CA THR A 704 -26.92 30.01 -27.94
C THR A 704 -25.87 30.06 -29.04
N SER A 705 -24.66 29.58 -28.78
CA SER A 705 -23.59 29.45 -29.78
C SER A 705 -22.65 28.29 -29.46
N THR A 706 -21.98 27.79 -30.49
CA THR A 706 -21.01 26.70 -30.41
C THR A 706 -19.74 27.05 -31.16
N THR A 707 -18.59 26.89 -30.51
CA THR A 707 -17.28 27.09 -31.13
C THR A 707 -16.54 25.77 -31.17
N VAL A 708 -16.02 25.41 -32.34
CA VAL A 708 -15.24 24.19 -32.57
C VAL A 708 -13.77 24.57 -32.77
N VAL A 709 -12.87 23.83 -32.13
CA VAL A 709 -11.43 23.86 -32.36
C VAL A 709 -10.96 22.45 -32.67
N ASP A 710 -10.52 22.20 -33.89
CA ASP A 710 -9.94 20.90 -34.27
C ASP A 710 -8.45 20.88 -33.89
N LEU A 711 -8.05 19.88 -33.12
CA LEU A 711 -6.70 19.75 -32.55
C LEU A 711 -5.78 18.82 -33.36
N GLY A 712 -6.31 18.22 -34.44
CA GLY A 712 -5.62 17.22 -35.26
C GLY A 712 -5.77 15.80 -34.72
N ASN A 713 -5.41 14.80 -35.53
CA ASN A 713 -5.48 13.36 -35.18
C ASN A 713 -6.85 12.87 -34.68
N GLY A 714 -7.94 13.49 -35.15
CA GLY A 714 -9.31 13.16 -34.71
C GLY A 714 -9.69 13.71 -33.33
N ALA A 715 -8.86 14.55 -32.72
CA ALA A 715 -9.20 15.28 -31.50
C ALA A 715 -9.82 16.65 -31.81
N ARG A 716 -10.83 17.04 -31.03
CA ARG A 716 -11.47 18.36 -31.14
C ARG A 716 -12.06 18.83 -29.82
N GLU A 717 -12.04 20.14 -29.62
CA GLU A 717 -12.72 20.80 -28.51
C GLU A 717 -13.94 21.56 -29.01
N VAL A 718 -15.08 21.36 -28.33
CA VAL A 718 -16.31 22.07 -28.63
C VAL A 718 -16.77 22.82 -27.40
N THR A 719 -16.85 24.14 -27.52
CA THR A 719 -17.34 25.03 -26.47
C THR A 719 -18.77 25.44 -26.78
N TYR A 720 -19.68 25.15 -25.85
CA TYR A 720 -21.09 25.49 -25.89
C TYR A 720 -21.37 26.65 -24.94
N VAL A 721 -22.02 27.71 -25.44
CA VAL A 721 -22.37 28.91 -24.66
C VAL A 721 -23.88 28.98 -24.48
N PHE A 722 -24.33 29.12 -23.24
CA PHE A 722 -25.74 29.25 -22.87
C PHE A 722 -25.99 30.64 -22.28
N ASN A 723 -26.69 31.50 -23.02
CA ASN A 723 -27.21 32.76 -22.48
C ASN A 723 -28.67 32.55 -22.07
N LEU A 724 -28.94 32.65 -20.77
CA LEU A 724 -30.22 32.31 -20.17
C LEU A 724 -31.07 33.57 -19.95
N GLY A 725 -32.39 33.45 -20.11
CA GLY A 725 -33.33 34.56 -19.85
C GLY A 725 -33.45 34.94 -18.36
N SER A 726 -32.99 34.07 -17.46
CA SER A 726 -32.95 34.30 -16.01
C SER A 726 -31.73 33.59 -15.42
N ALA A 727 -31.11 34.19 -14.39
CA ALA A 727 -30.01 33.56 -13.68
C ALA A 727 -30.46 32.29 -12.94
N ILE A 728 -29.64 31.25 -12.99
CA ILE A 728 -29.91 29.96 -12.33
C ILE A 728 -28.74 29.57 -11.43
N THR A 729 -29.04 28.84 -10.34
CA THR A 729 -28.03 28.33 -9.41
C THR A 729 -27.76 26.84 -9.61
N GLN A 730 -28.73 26.09 -10.14
CA GLN A 730 -28.64 24.63 -10.30
C GLN A 730 -28.96 24.20 -11.72
N PHE A 731 -28.16 23.28 -12.25
CA PHE A 731 -28.37 22.68 -13.57
C PHE A 731 -27.76 21.27 -13.66
N ARG A 732 -28.09 20.56 -14.74
CA ARG A 732 -27.44 19.32 -15.19
C ARG A 732 -27.05 19.44 -16.65
N TRP A 733 -26.04 18.68 -17.05
CA TRP A 733 -25.64 18.52 -18.44
C TRP A 733 -26.34 17.32 -19.05
N ASP A 734 -26.93 17.52 -20.22
CA ASP A 734 -27.43 16.47 -21.11
C ASP A 734 -26.52 16.42 -22.34
N THR A 735 -25.61 15.45 -22.34
CA THR A 735 -24.59 15.27 -23.38
C THR A 735 -24.96 14.08 -24.24
N ALA A 736 -25.07 14.26 -25.56
CA ALA A 736 -25.51 13.21 -26.48
C ALA A 736 -24.61 13.08 -27.70
N PHE A 737 -24.26 11.83 -28.04
CA PHE A 737 -23.43 11.46 -29.19
C PHE A 737 -24.19 10.54 -30.13
N THR A 738 -23.92 10.64 -31.43
CA THR A 738 -24.34 9.62 -32.39
C THR A 738 -23.24 9.27 -33.37
N THR A 739 -23.26 8.04 -33.88
CA THR A 739 -22.43 7.57 -34.98
C THR A 739 -23.30 6.82 -35.99
N THR A 740 -22.98 6.94 -37.28
CA THR A 740 -23.64 6.17 -38.33
C THR A 740 -23.11 4.73 -38.46
N SER A 741 -22.01 4.39 -37.77
CA SER A 741 -21.43 3.04 -37.79
C SER A 741 -20.86 2.62 -36.42
N ALA A 742 -21.23 1.43 -35.96
CA ALA A 742 -20.70 0.86 -34.71
C ALA A 742 -19.19 0.52 -34.79
N GLN A 743 -18.61 0.44 -36.00
CA GLN A 743 -17.17 0.25 -36.21
C GLN A 743 -16.38 1.56 -36.13
N LYS A 744 -17.06 2.71 -36.07
CA LYS A 744 -16.45 4.03 -35.93
C LYS A 744 -17.07 4.70 -34.71
N VAL A 745 -16.45 4.53 -33.56
CA VAL A 745 -16.85 5.18 -32.32
C VAL A 745 -15.83 6.24 -31.92
N PHE A 746 -16.28 7.20 -31.13
CA PHE A 746 -15.47 8.25 -30.55
C PHE A 746 -15.79 8.35 -29.06
N ILE A 747 -14.98 9.09 -28.33
CA ILE A 747 -15.15 9.30 -26.89
C ILE A 747 -15.17 10.79 -26.57
N ALA A 748 -15.80 11.15 -25.45
CA ALA A 748 -15.52 12.44 -24.80
C ALA A 748 -14.61 12.19 -23.60
N SER A 749 -13.37 12.70 -23.64
CA SER A 749 -12.39 12.43 -22.59
C SER A 749 -12.57 13.34 -21.38
N TRP A 750 -13.03 14.57 -21.56
CA TRP A 750 -13.34 15.46 -20.43
C TRP A 750 -14.40 16.51 -20.74
N ARG A 751 -14.97 17.03 -19.66
CA ARG A 751 -15.85 18.21 -19.61
C ARG A 751 -15.26 19.24 -18.66
N LYS A 752 -15.25 20.51 -19.08
CA LYS A 752 -14.95 21.65 -18.19
C LYS A 752 -16.05 22.69 -18.33
N ASP A 753 -16.64 23.10 -17.22
CA ASP A 753 -17.71 24.08 -17.19
C ASP A 753 -17.44 25.24 -16.23
N TYR A 754 -18.04 26.38 -16.51
CA TYR A 754 -18.03 27.54 -15.61
C TYR A 754 -19.26 28.44 -15.80
N GLY A 755 -19.68 29.07 -14.71
CA GLY A 755 -20.64 30.19 -14.70
C GLY A 755 -19.94 31.54 -14.75
N LEU A 756 -20.57 32.54 -15.39
CA LEU A 756 -20.12 33.95 -15.41
C LEU A 756 -21.09 34.91 -14.75
#